data_AF-A0A137PA07-F1
#
_entry.id   AF-A0A137PA07-F1
#
_cell.length_a   1.000
_cell.length_b   1.000
_cell.length_c   1.000
_cell.angle_alpha   90.00
_cell.angle_beta   90.00
_cell.angle_gamma   90.00
#
_symmetry.space_group_name_H-M   'P 1'
#
loop_
_entity.id
_entity.type
_entity.pdbx_description
1 polymer ?
#
loop_
_entity_poly.entity_id
_entity_poly.type
_entity_poly.pdbx_seq_one_letter_code
_entity_poly.pdbx_strand_id
1 'polypeptide(L)'
;MFTESVSILGRESIFVGYDLLPTIISNLSKEKFSKVVLVTDQNLSALYLDKWISAWNNFYSQLDENLPRKEFLTYIIPAGEGSKSRKVKAQIEDYLLEQGCTRDTCIIAFGGGVIGDLVGYVAATFMRGVPVVQVPTSLLSMVDSSIGGKTAIDTPHGKNLIGAFHQPLNIYVDLSFLRTLPQREFFNGMAEIIKTAAISDAEDFELLEVKHLDMYLSVYPDSPSQSEEGRKLLQKVVVGSIKFKAHVVTEDEKESGLRGLLNFGHSIGHGIEGLVSPHLLHGECVAIGMIQEAEVSRSLGHCSQATIARLTRVLKLYQLPVSLDDPIASKRLPNQLKHLKIEDLMRIIKVDKKNIGGRKRIVLLSRVGATVELQPTFVDDYLIERAMAPAVKIPQSSLNDTSSAEIAVPGSKSISNRALVLAALGQGTCKLKGLLHSDDTQVMLEALRLFAGIQYQWEDNGLTLVIEGCGNPSKFVVPSVPLYLGNAGTASRFLTSICCLVPPQSQSDSGEGLILTGNARMKQRPIGPLVTALRENGVDIDYLENEASLPLLIKPSAKGFAGGEIRLSATVSSQYVSSILMAAPYANKEVILILEGEHVISQPYIDMTIAMMKSFGVNVERLSETSYRIPVQSYTNPSVYQVEGDASSATYPLALAAITGRQITVTNLGGESLQGDAGFALKVLKPMGCEVTQTAHTTKVQGPPKGQLKYLPD
;
A
#
# COMPACT_ATOMS: atom_id res chain seq x y z
N MET A 1 20.76 25.06 10.51
CA MET A 1 20.24 23.78 11.00
C MET A 1 18.73 23.89 11.07
N PHE A 2 17.99 23.09 10.32
CA PHE A 2 16.54 23.00 10.44
C PHE A 2 16.22 22.04 11.59
N THR A 3 16.20 22.57 12.81
CA THR A 3 15.79 21.80 13.98
C THR A 3 14.35 22.17 14.31
N GLU A 4 13.47 21.17 14.27
CA GLU A 4 12.09 21.31 14.74
C GLU A 4 11.98 20.70 16.14
N SER A 5 11.31 21.39 17.07
CA SER A 5 10.97 20.84 18.38
C SER A 5 9.54 20.34 18.41
N VAL A 6 9.30 19.23 19.09
CA VAL A 6 7.95 18.69 19.37
C VAL A 6 7.76 18.56 20.87
N SER A 7 6.63 19.06 21.36
CA SER A 7 6.24 18.97 22.77
C SER A 7 5.61 17.62 23.08
N ILE A 8 5.97 17.03 24.22
CA ILE A 8 5.36 15.83 24.77
C ILE A 8 5.24 16.00 26.28
N LEU A 9 4.07 15.68 26.85
CA LEU A 9 3.79 15.83 28.29
C LEU A 9 4.09 17.25 28.83
N GLY A 10 3.82 18.27 28.01
CA GLY A 10 3.99 19.69 28.37
C GLY A 10 5.42 20.22 28.28
N ARG A 11 6.38 19.45 27.73
CA ARG A 11 7.77 19.89 27.54
C ARG A 11 8.23 19.73 26.10
N GLU A 12 8.91 20.74 25.56
CA GLU A 12 9.69 20.62 24.34
C GLU A 12 10.93 19.76 24.61
N SER A 13 10.80 18.45 24.40
CA SER A 13 11.87 17.48 24.66
C SER A 13 12.21 16.60 23.46
N ILE A 14 11.55 16.77 22.31
CA ILE A 14 11.88 16.04 21.08
C ILE A 14 12.45 17.03 20.09
N PHE A 15 13.67 16.79 19.60
CA PHE A 15 14.35 17.62 18.62
C PHE A 15 14.62 16.82 17.36
N VAL A 16 14.10 17.28 16.23
CA VAL A 16 14.17 16.59 14.93
C VAL A 16 14.98 17.43 13.96
N GLY A 17 15.95 16.83 13.28
CA GLY A 17 16.73 17.53 12.27
C GLY A 17 17.85 16.66 11.71
N TYR A 18 18.92 17.33 11.28
CA TYR A 18 20.11 16.67 10.73
C TYR A 18 21.37 17.18 11.41
N ASP A 19 22.33 16.27 11.56
CA ASP A 19 23.67 16.54 12.09
C ASP A 19 23.60 17.19 13.49
N LEU A 20 22.78 16.61 14.37
CA LEU A 20 22.43 17.15 15.68
C LEU A 20 23.51 16.94 16.75
N LEU A 21 24.56 16.18 16.48
CA LEU A 21 25.63 15.87 17.45
C LEU A 21 26.17 17.11 18.20
N PRO A 22 26.50 18.24 17.55
CA PRO A 22 26.94 19.45 18.25
C PRO A 22 25.87 20.01 19.20
N THR A 23 24.60 19.98 18.79
CA THR A 23 23.47 20.41 19.61
C THR A 23 23.29 19.51 20.82
N ILE A 24 23.42 18.19 20.65
CA ILE A 24 23.31 17.22 21.74
C ILE A 24 24.39 17.49 22.81
N ILE A 25 25.65 17.63 22.39
CA ILE A 25 26.77 17.90 23.29
C ILE A 25 26.61 19.25 24.00
N SER A 26 26.22 20.29 23.26
CA SER A 26 25.95 21.62 23.83
C SER A 26 24.85 21.57 24.89
N ASN A 27 23.75 20.86 24.64
CA ASN A 27 22.67 20.74 25.61
C ASN A 27 23.09 19.92 26.84
N LEU A 28 23.73 18.77 26.63
CA LEU A 28 24.21 17.92 27.72
C LEU A 28 25.24 18.63 28.60
N SER A 29 26.09 19.50 28.04
CA SER A 29 27.07 20.27 28.82
C SER A 29 26.44 21.29 29.76
N LYS A 30 25.28 21.86 29.42
CA LYS A 30 24.55 22.85 30.23
C LYS A 30 23.81 22.25 31.44
N GLU A 31 23.52 20.94 31.39
CA GLU A 31 22.82 20.25 32.48
C GLU A 31 23.70 20.08 33.73
N LYS A 32 23.12 19.73 34.89
CA LYS A 32 23.89 19.54 36.15
C LYS A 32 24.27 18.07 36.40
N PHE A 33 24.97 17.46 35.44
CA PHE A 33 25.44 16.07 35.52
C PHE A 33 26.97 16.02 35.72
N SER A 34 27.48 15.13 36.58
CA SER A 34 28.92 14.89 36.69
C SER A 34 29.46 13.94 35.61
N LYS A 35 28.68 12.91 35.25
CA LYS A 35 29.04 11.89 34.26
C LYS A 35 27.97 11.74 33.18
N VAL A 36 28.44 11.49 31.96
CA VAL A 36 27.60 11.15 30.80
C VAL A 36 28.08 9.79 30.26
N VAL A 37 27.18 8.82 30.16
CA VAL A 37 27.51 7.45 29.71
C VAL A 37 26.78 7.14 28.42
N LEU A 38 27.50 6.96 27.32
CA LEU A 38 26.92 6.54 26.05
C LEU A 38 26.90 5.01 25.95
N VAL A 39 25.70 4.45 25.80
CA VAL A 39 25.51 3.01 25.58
C VAL A 39 25.02 2.79 24.15
N THR A 40 25.71 1.90 23.41
CA THR A 40 25.39 1.56 22.02
C THR A 40 25.69 0.10 21.71
N ASP A 41 25.38 -0.35 20.49
CA ASP A 41 25.71 -1.70 20.03
C ASP A 41 26.99 -1.77 19.17
N GLN A 42 27.49 -2.98 18.97
CA GLN A 42 28.71 -3.27 18.19
C GLN A 42 28.69 -2.73 16.75
N ASN A 43 27.52 -2.67 16.10
CA ASN A 43 27.43 -2.21 14.72
C ASN A 43 27.57 -0.69 14.65
N LEU A 44 26.87 0.02 15.55
CA LEU A 44 26.91 1.48 15.61
C LEU A 44 28.22 2.00 16.18
N SER A 45 28.83 1.27 17.13
CA SER A 45 30.12 1.66 17.69
C SER A 45 31.19 1.79 16.61
N ALA A 46 31.22 0.84 15.67
CA ALA A 46 32.18 0.82 14.56
C ALA A 46 32.02 2.00 13.59
N LEU A 47 30.84 2.63 13.53
CA LEU A 47 30.53 3.71 12.59
C LEU A 47 30.61 5.11 13.21
N TYR A 48 30.28 5.23 14.49
CA TYR A 48 29.94 6.51 15.10
C TYR A 48 30.63 6.80 16.44
N LEU A 49 31.18 5.81 17.14
CA LEU A 49 31.70 6.04 18.50
C LEU A 49 32.88 7.02 18.51
N ASP A 50 33.82 6.87 17.58
CA ASP A 50 34.95 7.79 17.46
C ASP A 50 34.49 9.22 17.19
N LYS A 51 33.45 9.40 16.36
CA LYS A 51 32.87 10.73 16.08
C LYS A 51 32.29 11.36 17.35
N TRP A 52 31.61 10.58 18.19
CA TRP A 52 31.12 11.04 19.49
C TRP A 52 32.26 11.48 20.40
N ILE A 53 33.29 10.65 20.55
CA ILE A 53 34.45 10.92 21.41
C ILE A 53 35.20 12.17 20.93
N SER A 54 35.48 12.27 19.63
CA SER A 54 36.15 13.44 19.05
C SER A 54 35.32 14.71 19.22
N ALA A 55 34.01 14.66 18.94
CA ALA A 55 33.14 15.83 19.10
C ALA A 55 33.06 16.30 20.56
N TRP A 56 32.97 15.35 21.51
CA TRP A 56 32.96 15.67 22.94
C TRP A 56 34.26 16.36 23.38
N ASN A 57 35.42 15.79 22.99
CA ASN A 57 36.72 16.35 23.34
C ASN A 57 36.94 17.74 22.71
N ASN A 58 36.57 17.91 21.43
CA ASN A 58 36.70 19.18 20.73
C ASN A 58 35.83 20.28 21.37
N PHE A 59 34.61 19.95 21.77
CA PHE A 59 33.71 20.89 22.43
C PHE A 59 34.32 21.41 23.74
N TYR A 60 34.83 20.54 24.61
CA TYR A 60 35.46 20.98 25.86
C TYR A 60 36.82 21.66 25.67
N SER A 61 37.56 21.40 24.58
CA SER A 61 38.79 22.16 24.28
C SER A 61 38.53 23.61 23.88
N GLN A 62 37.30 23.94 23.48
CA GLN A 62 36.89 25.27 23.02
C GLN A 62 36.15 26.08 24.10
N LEU A 63 35.86 25.47 25.26
CA LEU A 63 35.16 26.13 26.36
C LEU A 63 36.14 26.90 27.26
N ASP A 64 35.68 28.06 27.74
CA ASP A 64 36.36 28.86 28.77
C ASP A 64 36.55 28.05 30.07
N GLU A 65 37.60 28.37 30.84
CA GLU A 65 38.02 27.63 32.06
C GLU A 65 36.94 27.51 33.17
N ASN A 66 35.81 28.22 33.04
CA ASN A 66 34.74 28.31 34.05
C ASN A 66 33.68 27.19 34.01
N LEU A 67 33.69 26.30 33.00
CA LEU A 67 32.77 25.14 32.93
C LEU A 67 33.50 23.85 33.31
N PRO A 68 33.12 23.17 34.42
CA PRO A 68 33.79 21.94 34.81
C PRO A 68 33.56 20.85 33.76
N ARG A 69 34.66 20.25 33.27
CA ARG A 69 34.61 19.17 32.30
C ARG A 69 33.89 17.96 32.90
N LYS A 70 32.82 17.52 32.24
CA LYS A 70 32.10 16.31 32.61
C LYS A 70 32.82 15.08 32.08
N GLU A 71 32.79 14.00 32.86
CA GLU A 71 33.36 12.71 32.45
C GLU A 71 32.44 12.06 31.39
N PHE A 72 33.04 11.54 30.32
CA PHE A 72 32.33 10.88 29.23
C PHE A 72 32.79 9.43 29.12
N LEU A 73 31.87 8.51 29.41
CA LEU A 73 32.09 7.07 29.42
C LEU A 73 31.32 6.41 28.29
N THR A 74 31.77 5.24 27.84
CA THR A 74 31.14 4.51 26.75
C THR A 74 31.01 3.03 27.10
N TYR A 75 29.90 2.41 26.69
CA TYR A 75 29.66 0.98 26.86
C TYR A 75 29.04 0.38 25.61
N ILE A 76 29.56 -0.77 25.17
CA ILE A 76 29.16 -1.42 23.92
C ILE A 76 28.54 -2.78 24.24
N ILE A 77 27.36 -3.06 23.71
CA ILE A 77 26.67 -4.34 23.85
C ILE A 77 26.55 -5.08 22.51
N PRO A 78 26.26 -6.40 22.50
CA PRO A 78 25.92 -7.11 21.26
C PRO A 78 24.68 -6.50 20.57
N ALA A 79 24.64 -6.53 19.24
CA ALA A 79 23.48 -6.04 18.48
C ALA A 79 22.33 -7.07 18.46
N GLY A 80 21.09 -6.57 18.29
CA GLY A 80 19.89 -7.38 18.07
C GLY A 80 19.05 -7.69 19.31
N GLU A 81 17.86 -8.25 19.10
CA GLU A 81 16.83 -8.45 20.14
C GLU A 81 17.31 -9.29 21.33
N GLY A 82 18.24 -10.23 21.13
CA GLY A 82 18.82 -11.05 22.21
C GLY A 82 19.47 -10.23 23.33
N SER A 83 19.85 -8.98 23.06
CA SER A 83 20.38 -8.07 24.06
C SER A 83 19.32 -7.51 25.01
N LYS A 84 18.03 -7.49 24.65
CA LYS A 84 16.93 -7.11 25.55
C LYS A 84 16.66 -8.22 26.57
N SER A 85 17.59 -8.42 27.49
CA SER A 85 17.55 -9.49 28.47
C SER A 85 17.99 -9.04 29.85
N ARG A 86 17.59 -9.80 30.88
CA ARG A 86 18.04 -9.59 32.26
C ARG A 86 19.57 -9.59 32.38
N LYS A 87 20.24 -10.43 31.58
CA LYS A 87 21.70 -10.58 31.60
C LYS A 87 22.39 -9.30 31.17
N VAL A 88 22.03 -8.76 30.00
CA VAL A 88 22.70 -7.55 29.49
C VAL A 88 22.34 -6.33 30.32
N LYS A 89 21.11 -6.26 30.85
CA LYS A 89 20.73 -5.23 31.83
C LYS A 89 21.69 -5.22 33.03
N ALA A 90 21.92 -6.38 33.65
CA ALA A 90 22.84 -6.50 34.79
C ALA A 90 24.27 -6.09 34.41
N GLN A 91 24.76 -6.50 33.24
CA GLN A 91 26.10 -6.14 32.76
C GLN A 91 26.30 -4.62 32.62
N ILE A 92 25.30 -3.90 32.12
CA ILE A 92 25.35 -2.43 32.03
C ILE A 92 25.31 -1.83 33.44
N GLU A 93 24.42 -2.31 34.32
CA GLU A 93 24.31 -1.81 35.70
C GLU A 93 25.59 -2.01 36.51
N ASP A 94 26.23 -3.18 36.42
CA ASP A 94 27.48 -3.49 37.09
C ASP A 94 28.62 -2.60 36.59
N TYR A 95 28.72 -2.38 35.27
CA TYR A 95 29.70 -1.44 34.69
C TYR A 95 29.50 -0.02 35.22
N LEU A 96 28.27 0.48 35.29
CA LEU A 96 27.98 1.82 35.83
C LEU A 96 28.45 1.95 37.29
N LEU A 97 28.25 0.91 38.11
CA LEU A 97 28.72 0.88 39.50
C LEU A 97 30.26 0.87 39.58
N GLU A 98 30.92 0.06 38.75
CA GLU A 98 32.39 -0.03 38.68
C GLU A 98 33.03 1.30 38.29
N GLN A 99 32.40 2.06 37.38
CA GLN A 99 32.87 3.39 36.98
C GLN A 99 32.51 4.50 37.99
N GLY A 100 31.93 4.17 39.15
CA GLY A 100 31.55 5.15 40.16
C GLY A 100 30.47 6.12 39.69
N CYS A 101 29.54 5.67 38.83
CA CYS A 101 28.38 6.48 38.43
C CYS A 101 27.45 6.67 39.62
N THR A 102 26.96 7.90 39.83
CA THR A 102 26.03 8.24 40.91
C THR A 102 24.69 8.74 40.35
N ARG A 103 23.77 9.19 41.22
CA ARG A 103 22.41 9.63 40.83
C ARG A 103 22.37 10.81 39.85
N ASP A 104 23.44 11.58 39.75
CA ASP A 104 23.58 12.69 38.81
C ASP A 104 24.17 12.28 37.45
N THR A 105 24.30 10.98 37.18
CA THR A 105 24.73 10.44 35.89
C THR A 105 23.61 10.53 34.86
N CYS A 106 23.92 10.99 33.65
CA CYS A 106 23.01 10.93 32.50
C CYS A 106 23.45 9.83 31.54
N ILE A 107 22.51 8.94 31.17
CA ILE A 107 22.77 7.88 30.21
C ILE A 107 22.28 8.33 28.81
N ILE A 108 23.08 8.10 27.77
CA ILE A 108 22.69 8.28 26.37
C ILE A 108 22.40 6.89 25.79
N ALA A 109 21.14 6.65 25.41
CA ALA A 109 20.74 5.49 24.64
C ALA A 109 20.94 5.80 23.15
N PHE A 110 22.08 5.39 22.58
CA PHE A 110 22.42 5.63 21.18
C PHE A 110 22.22 4.36 20.34
N GLY A 111 21.05 4.25 19.70
CA GLY A 111 20.73 3.09 18.88
C GLY A 111 19.27 2.97 18.44
N GLY A 112 18.89 1.82 17.91
CA GLY A 112 17.50 1.50 17.58
C GLY A 112 16.65 1.17 18.81
N GLY A 113 15.45 0.62 18.60
CA GLY A 113 14.51 0.30 19.69
C GLY A 113 15.04 -0.68 20.73
N VAL A 114 15.91 -1.61 20.34
CA VAL A 114 16.59 -2.53 21.27
C VAL A 114 17.40 -1.77 22.33
N ILE A 115 18.25 -0.84 21.87
CA ILE A 115 19.05 0.01 22.75
C ILE A 115 18.14 0.93 23.56
N GLY A 116 17.17 1.59 22.91
CA GLY A 116 16.25 2.50 23.56
C GLY A 116 15.47 1.87 24.72
N ASP A 117 14.93 0.67 24.52
CA ASP A 117 14.18 -0.08 25.54
C ASP A 117 15.08 -0.54 26.69
N LEU A 118 16.21 -1.19 26.37
CA LEU A 118 17.10 -1.78 27.37
C LEU A 118 17.77 -0.69 28.21
N VAL A 119 18.37 0.31 27.57
CA VAL A 119 19.11 1.38 28.23
C VAL A 119 18.16 2.32 28.96
N GLY A 120 16.97 2.57 28.40
CA GLY A 120 15.91 3.26 29.11
C GLY A 120 15.50 2.53 30.38
N TYR A 121 15.43 1.19 30.35
CA TYR A 121 15.05 0.41 31.54
C TYR A 121 16.18 0.35 32.58
N VAL A 122 17.44 0.28 32.13
CA VAL A 122 18.61 0.49 33.02
C VAL A 122 18.51 1.84 33.70
N ALA A 123 18.25 2.93 32.96
CA ALA A 123 18.11 4.27 33.53
C ALA A 123 16.94 4.38 34.50
N ALA A 124 15.83 3.68 34.25
CA ALA A 124 14.68 3.64 35.13
C ALA A 124 14.99 2.99 36.49
N THR A 125 15.88 1.99 36.53
CA THR A 125 16.15 1.20 37.75
C THR A 125 17.47 1.53 38.43
N PHE A 126 18.48 2.00 37.70
CA PHE A 126 19.78 2.33 38.26
C PHE A 126 19.64 3.42 39.32
N MET A 127 20.08 3.12 40.55
CA MET A 127 19.88 3.97 41.75
C MET A 127 18.44 4.47 41.99
N ARG A 128 17.44 3.71 41.50
CA ARG A 128 16.00 4.02 41.50
C ARG A 128 15.58 5.15 40.55
N GLY A 129 16.35 5.36 39.48
CA GLY A 129 16.03 6.32 38.44
C GLY A 129 17.15 7.33 38.26
N VAL A 130 17.64 7.46 37.03
CA VAL A 130 18.57 8.50 36.58
C VAL A 130 18.13 9.10 35.24
N PRO A 131 18.59 10.32 34.89
CA PRO A 131 18.31 10.92 33.59
C PRO A 131 18.78 10.05 32.42
N VAL A 132 17.97 9.98 31.37
CA VAL A 132 18.31 9.33 30.10
C VAL A 132 17.97 10.23 28.93
N VAL A 133 18.81 10.22 27.90
CA VAL A 133 18.55 10.85 26.60
C VAL A 133 18.48 9.77 25.54
N GLN A 134 17.47 9.85 24.67
CA GLN A 134 17.33 8.93 23.53
C GLN A 134 17.95 9.58 22.28
N VAL A 135 18.80 8.83 21.58
CA VAL A 135 19.34 9.21 20.26
C VAL A 135 19.03 8.07 19.29
N PRO A 136 17.79 8.02 18.75
CA PRO A 136 17.35 6.95 17.86
C PRO A 136 18.12 6.92 16.54
N THR A 137 18.56 5.73 16.11
CA THR A 137 19.33 5.54 14.87
C THR A 137 18.62 4.71 13.80
N SER A 138 17.52 4.03 14.14
CA SER A 138 16.63 3.40 13.15
C SER A 138 15.37 4.22 12.94
N LEU A 139 14.80 4.20 11.73
CA LEU A 139 13.56 4.93 11.44
C LEU A 139 12.44 4.56 12.42
N LEU A 140 12.26 3.26 12.70
CA LEU A 140 11.30 2.77 13.69
C LEU A 140 11.48 3.45 15.06
N SER A 141 12.72 3.55 15.55
CA SER A 141 12.98 4.18 16.84
C SER A 141 12.77 5.69 16.82
N MET A 142 12.98 6.34 15.67
CA MET A 142 12.77 7.78 15.51
C MET A 142 11.30 8.17 15.59
N VAL A 143 10.41 7.37 14.99
CA VAL A 143 8.98 7.69 14.91
C VAL A 143 8.13 7.01 15.96
N ASP A 144 8.64 5.93 16.57
CA ASP A 144 7.88 5.13 17.51
C ASP A 144 8.67 4.85 18.80
N SER A 145 9.59 3.89 18.83
CA SER A 145 10.01 3.27 20.10
C SER A 145 10.70 4.22 21.09
N SER A 146 11.41 5.27 20.64
CA SER A 146 12.06 6.22 21.55
C SER A 146 11.07 7.15 22.27
N ILE A 147 9.83 7.23 21.79
CA ILE A 147 8.82 8.21 22.23
C ILE A 147 7.82 7.58 23.20
N GLY A 148 7.62 8.26 24.32
CA GLY A 148 6.58 7.96 25.31
C GLY A 148 6.99 7.00 26.41
N GLY A 149 8.30 6.85 26.65
CA GLY A 149 8.88 6.36 27.91
C GLY A 149 8.67 4.89 28.22
N LYS A 150 8.18 4.07 27.28
CA LYS A 150 8.09 2.62 27.47
C LYS A 150 9.48 2.02 27.34
N THR A 151 9.93 1.33 28.38
CA THR A 151 11.25 0.69 28.43
C THR A 151 11.09 -0.71 28.96
N ALA A 152 11.75 -1.71 28.37
CA ALA A 152 11.50 -3.10 28.73
C ALA A 152 12.63 -4.05 28.31
N ILE A 153 12.55 -5.27 28.83
CA ILE A 153 13.32 -6.43 28.39
C ILE A 153 12.38 -7.60 28.08
N ASP A 154 12.90 -8.53 27.30
CA ASP A 154 12.22 -9.76 26.95
C ASP A 154 12.50 -10.85 27.98
N THR A 155 11.62 -11.85 28.00
CA THR A 155 11.78 -13.08 28.78
C THR A 155 11.47 -14.29 27.90
N PRO A 156 11.81 -15.51 28.31
CA PRO A 156 11.38 -16.72 27.60
C PRO A 156 9.85 -16.85 27.42
N HIS A 157 9.06 -16.05 28.16
CA HIS A 157 7.60 -16.04 28.07
C HIS A 157 7.05 -15.00 27.08
N GLY A 158 7.88 -14.14 26.50
CA GLY A 158 7.45 -13.15 25.52
C GLY A 158 8.21 -11.82 25.58
N LYS A 159 7.85 -10.94 24.65
CA LYS A 159 8.48 -9.63 24.45
C LYS A 159 7.98 -8.58 25.43
N ASN A 160 8.86 -7.70 25.88
CA ASN A 160 8.54 -6.51 26.66
C ASN A 160 7.68 -6.75 27.91
N LEU A 161 7.79 -7.92 28.53
CA LEU A 161 6.94 -8.31 29.67
C LEU A 161 7.39 -7.71 31.00
N ILE A 162 8.66 -7.31 31.11
CA ILE A 162 9.24 -6.68 32.30
C ILE A 162 9.87 -5.37 31.89
N GLY A 163 9.47 -4.28 32.52
CA GLY A 163 9.89 -2.94 32.13
C GLY A 163 9.41 -1.84 33.08
N ALA A 164 9.54 -0.60 32.65
CA ALA A 164 9.08 0.59 33.35
C ALA A 164 8.63 1.68 32.37
N PHE A 165 7.75 2.55 32.84
CA PHE A 165 7.50 3.85 32.21
C PHE A 165 8.52 4.85 32.78
N HIS A 166 9.48 5.28 31.96
CA HIS A 166 10.54 6.22 32.32
C HIS A 166 10.79 7.18 31.17
N GLN A 167 10.33 8.44 31.32
CA GLN A 167 10.43 9.43 30.26
C GLN A 167 11.87 9.94 30.11
N PRO A 168 12.41 9.99 28.87
CA PRO A 168 13.72 10.59 28.64
C PRO A 168 13.69 12.10 28.88
N LEU A 169 14.84 12.66 29.27
CA LEU A 169 15.02 14.10 29.40
C LEU A 169 14.81 14.80 28.05
N ASN A 170 15.43 14.24 27.00
CA ASN A 170 15.34 14.69 25.61
C ASN A 170 15.42 13.49 24.65
N ILE A 171 14.84 13.64 23.47
CA ILE A 171 14.90 12.71 22.34
C ILE A 171 15.48 13.48 21.14
N TYR A 172 16.61 13.05 20.61
CA TYR A 172 17.28 13.69 19.48
C TYR A 172 17.19 12.83 18.23
N VAL A 173 16.22 13.16 17.39
CA VAL A 173 15.96 12.49 16.11
C VAL A 173 16.83 13.11 15.02
N ASP A 174 18.04 12.57 14.88
CA ASP A 174 18.97 12.98 13.82
C ASP A 174 18.81 12.08 12.59
N LEU A 175 18.17 12.62 11.56
CA LEU A 175 17.88 11.94 10.30
C LEU A 175 19.15 11.60 9.51
N SER A 176 20.31 12.19 9.85
CA SER A 176 21.59 11.84 9.25
C SER A 176 22.01 10.39 9.49
N PHE A 177 21.50 9.73 10.54
CA PHE A 177 21.78 8.31 10.82
C PHE A 177 21.12 7.35 9.82
N LEU A 178 20.04 7.77 9.15
CA LEU A 178 19.36 6.93 8.17
C LEU A 178 20.25 6.59 6.96
N ARG A 179 21.29 7.39 6.69
CA ARG A 179 22.25 7.18 5.59
C ARG A 179 22.99 5.85 5.65
N THR A 180 23.25 5.33 6.85
CA THR A 180 23.93 4.03 7.02
C THR A 180 22.96 2.93 7.44
N LEU A 181 21.66 3.22 7.54
CA LEU A 181 20.66 2.25 7.95
C LEU A 181 20.45 1.26 6.78
N PRO A 182 20.47 -0.06 7.01
CA PRO A 182 20.14 -1.02 5.97
C PRO A 182 18.71 -0.78 5.44
N GLN A 183 18.51 -0.93 4.12
CA GLN A 183 17.21 -0.69 3.48
C GLN A 183 16.06 -1.47 4.13
N ARG A 184 16.32 -2.72 4.54
CA ARG A 184 15.34 -3.54 5.24
C ARG A 184 14.85 -2.87 6.54
N GLU A 185 15.75 -2.23 7.29
CA GLU A 185 15.41 -1.53 8.54
C GLU A 185 14.72 -0.18 8.30
N PHE A 186 15.01 0.47 7.18
CA PHE A 186 14.23 1.64 6.74
C PHE A 186 12.78 1.25 6.45
N PHE A 187 12.55 0.22 5.64
CA PHE A 187 11.21 -0.29 5.36
C PHE A 187 10.49 -0.81 6.61
N ASN A 188 11.22 -1.51 7.50
CA ASN A 188 10.73 -1.90 8.81
C ASN A 188 10.15 -0.71 9.60
N GLY A 189 10.83 0.45 9.61
CA GLY A 189 10.33 1.66 10.24
C GLY A 189 9.18 2.35 9.50
N MET A 190 9.14 2.25 8.16
CA MET A 190 8.01 2.78 7.37
C MET A 190 6.67 2.14 7.75
N ALA A 191 6.66 0.89 8.23
CA ALA A 191 5.45 0.24 8.71
C ALA A 191 4.76 1.06 9.83
N GLU A 192 5.54 1.64 10.76
CA GLU A 192 5.00 2.45 11.86
C GLU A 192 4.50 3.83 11.40
N ILE A 193 5.15 4.41 10.39
CA ILE A 193 4.71 5.66 9.76
C ILE A 193 3.39 5.45 9.02
N ILE A 194 3.30 4.37 8.23
CA ILE A 194 2.08 3.98 7.50
C ILE A 194 0.95 3.70 8.48
N LYS A 195 1.22 2.94 9.55
CA LYS A 195 0.24 2.70 10.63
C LYS A 195 -0.29 4.02 11.18
N THR A 196 0.61 4.94 11.52
CA THR A 196 0.27 6.24 12.09
C THR A 196 -0.63 7.02 11.14
N ALA A 197 -0.23 7.20 9.88
CA ALA A 197 -1.05 7.88 8.88
C ALA A 197 -2.41 7.17 8.66
N ALA A 198 -2.43 5.83 8.62
CA ALA A 198 -3.65 5.06 8.41
C ALA A 198 -4.72 5.28 9.50
N ILE A 199 -4.31 5.58 10.74
CA ILE A 199 -5.24 5.86 11.85
C ILE A 199 -5.48 7.34 12.11
N SER A 200 -4.61 8.24 11.60
CA SER A 200 -4.62 9.66 11.97
C SER A 200 -5.07 10.59 10.86
N ASP A 201 -4.56 10.43 9.63
CA ASP A 201 -4.70 11.45 8.59
C ASP A 201 -4.57 10.85 7.18
N ALA A 202 -5.56 11.13 6.33
CA ALA A 202 -5.63 10.58 4.98
C ALA A 202 -4.71 11.31 3.98
N GLU A 203 -4.39 12.58 4.22
CA GLU A 203 -3.48 13.38 3.37
C GLU A 203 -2.03 12.95 3.61
N ASP A 204 -1.64 12.71 4.87
CA ASP A 204 -0.35 12.13 5.21
C ASP A 204 -0.22 10.73 4.60
N PHE A 205 -1.27 9.91 4.61
CA PHE A 205 -1.26 8.60 3.96
C PHE A 205 -1.08 8.71 2.44
N GLU A 206 -1.80 9.63 1.79
CA GLU A 206 -1.66 9.89 0.35
C GLU A 206 -0.26 10.42 0.00
N LEU A 207 0.34 11.25 0.87
CA LEU A 207 1.72 11.68 0.72
C LEU A 207 2.67 10.46 0.69
N LEU A 208 2.45 9.46 1.54
CA LEU A 208 3.22 8.20 1.51
C LEU A 208 3.00 7.40 0.23
N GLU A 209 1.81 7.45 -0.39
CA GLU A 209 1.54 6.79 -1.67
C GLU A 209 2.27 7.49 -2.83
N VAL A 210 2.13 8.81 -2.91
CA VAL A 210 2.60 9.62 -4.06
C VAL A 210 4.10 9.88 -4.01
N LYS A 211 4.68 10.06 -2.81
CA LYS A 211 6.07 10.50 -2.62
C LYS A 211 7.03 9.40 -2.15
N HIS A 212 6.65 8.13 -2.28
CA HIS A 212 7.46 6.99 -1.82
C HIS A 212 8.87 6.97 -2.42
N LEU A 213 9.02 7.22 -3.72
CA LEU A 213 10.32 7.21 -4.39
C LEU A 213 11.18 8.41 -3.96
N ASP A 214 10.59 9.61 -3.88
CA ASP A 214 11.27 10.81 -3.41
C ASP A 214 11.83 10.61 -1.98
N MET A 215 11.06 9.96 -1.10
CA MET A 215 11.54 9.61 0.25
C MET A 215 12.63 8.56 0.24
N TYR A 216 12.49 7.50 -0.55
CA TYR A 216 13.51 6.46 -0.66
C TYR A 216 14.85 7.04 -1.16
N LEU A 217 14.81 7.85 -2.23
CA LEU A 217 15.98 8.51 -2.79
C LEU A 217 16.57 9.58 -1.86
N SER A 218 15.76 10.16 -0.96
CA SER A 218 16.28 11.08 0.06
C SER A 218 17.24 10.40 1.03
N VAL A 219 17.11 9.09 1.25
CA VAL A 219 17.99 8.30 2.13
C VAL A 219 19.06 7.58 1.32
N TYR A 220 18.68 7.00 0.18
CA TYR A 220 19.52 6.20 -0.70
C TYR A 220 19.62 6.84 -2.10
N PRO A 221 20.32 7.98 -2.25
CA PRO A 221 20.40 8.66 -3.53
C PRO A 221 21.32 7.91 -4.51
N ASP A 222 20.99 7.96 -5.81
CA ASP A 222 21.85 7.42 -6.88
C ASP A 222 23.11 8.26 -7.10
N SER A 223 23.11 9.51 -6.62
CA SER A 223 24.21 10.48 -6.67
C SER A 223 24.73 10.78 -5.26
N PRO A 224 26.02 11.13 -5.07
CA PRO A 224 26.57 11.39 -3.74
C PRO A 224 25.89 12.50 -2.93
N SER A 225 25.11 13.40 -3.56
CA SER A 225 24.41 14.49 -2.86
C SER A 225 22.90 14.25 -2.77
N GLN A 226 22.37 14.32 -1.55
CA GLN A 226 20.92 14.34 -1.28
C GLN A 226 20.32 15.68 -1.72
N SER A 227 19.14 15.66 -2.35
CA SER A 227 18.38 16.88 -2.64
C SER A 227 17.86 17.51 -1.34
N GLU A 228 17.86 18.84 -1.28
CA GLU A 228 17.35 19.57 -0.12
C GLU A 228 15.85 19.33 0.06
N GLU A 229 15.11 19.23 -1.05
CA GLU A 229 13.69 18.92 -1.10
C GLU A 229 13.38 17.53 -0.53
N GLY A 230 14.18 16.52 -0.90
CA GLY A 230 14.04 15.16 -0.38
C GLY A 230 14.26 15.10 1.14
N ARG A 231 15.27 15.83 1.65
CA ARG A 231 15.52 15.94 3.10
C ARG A 231 14.36 16.62 3.83
N LYS A 232 13.82 17.71 3.28
CA LYS A 232 12.65 18.40 3.85
C LYS A 232 11.41 17.50 3.87
N LEU A 233 11.20 16.74 2.80
CA LEU A 233 10.10 15.77 2.70
C LEU A 233 10.22 14.67 3.77
N LEU A 234 11.38 14.04 3.90
CA LEU A 234 11.61 13.01 4.92
C LEU A 234 11.42 13.56 6.34
N GLN A 235 11.96 14.75 6.61
CA GLN A 235 11.78 15.42 7.88
C GLN A 235 10.30 15.71 8.16
N LYS A 236 9.54 16.22 7.18
CA LYS A 236 8.10 16.46 7.32
C LYS A 236 7.35 15.20 7.73
N VAL A 237 7.61 14.07 7.05
CA VAL A 237 6.94 12.79 7.32
C VAL A 237 7.30 12.24 8.70
N VAL A 238 8.58 12.27 9.08
CA VAL A 238 9.03 11.84 10.41
C VAL A 238 8.40 12.71 11.50
N VAL A 239 8.43 14.04 11.33
CA VAL A 239 7.83 14.98 12.28
C VAL A 239 6.33 14.76 12.41
N GLY A 240 5.59 14.53 11.31
CA GLY A 240 4.16 14.25 11.34
C GLY A 240 3.84 13.04 12.22
N SER A 241 4.56 11.93 12.01
CA SER A 241 4.42 10.71 12.81
C SER A 241 4.75 10.95 14.29
N ILE A 242 5.83 11.70 14.57
CA ILE A 242 6.25 12.06 15.93
C ILE A 242 5.19 12.91 16.63
N LYS A 243 4.65 13.93 15.95
CA LYS A 243 3.62 14.83 16.51
C LYS A 243 2.37 14.07 16.89
N PHE A 244 1.90 13.16 16.03
CA PHE A 244 0.74 12.33 16.34
C PHE A 244 0.98 11.46 17.57
N LYS A 245 2.12 10.74 17.61
CA LYS A 245 2.47 9.90 18.76
C LYS A 245 2.62 10.73 20.04
N ALA A 246 3.29 11.88 19.97
CA ALA A 246 3.48 12.77 21.11
C ALA A 246 2.15 13.31 21.64
N HIS A 247 1.22 13.69 20.76
CA HIS A 247 -0.14 14.08 21.14
C HIS A 247 -0.86 12.94 21.85
N VAL A 248 -0.93 11.75 21.25
CA VAL A 248 -1.61 10.59 21.83
C VAL A 248 -1.02 10.18 23.19
N VAL A 249 0.30 10.25 23.34
CA VAL A 249 0.97 9.97 24.63
C VAL A 249 0.67 11.05 25.67
N THR A 250 0.57 12.31 25.25
CA THR A 250 0.26 13.42 26.16
C THR A 250 -1.16 13.30 26.71
N GLU A 251 -2.11 12.88 25.87
CA GLU A 251 -3.50 12.66 26.26
C GLU A 251 -3.70 11.36 27.06
N ASP A 252 -2.92 10.31 26.80
CA ASP A 252 -3.07 9.00 27.44
C ASP A 252 -1.73 8.30 27.70
N GLU A 253 -0.95 8.82 28.64
CA GLU A 253 0.40 8.31 28.94
C GLU A 253 0.37 6.83 29.35
N LYS A 254 -0.65 6.37 30.08
CA LYS A 254 -0.70 5.02 30.66
C LYS A 254 -1.50 4.01 29.84
N GLU A 255 -1.89 4.34 28.61
CA GLU A 255 -2.57 3.43 27.68
C GLU A 255 -3.90 2.88 28.24
N SER A 256 -4.76 3.80 28.68
CA SER A 256 -6.10 3.50 29.19
C SER A 256 -7.20 3.56 28.12
N GLY A 257 -6.94 4.18 26.97
CA GLY A 257 -7.90 4.35 25.89
C GLY A 257 -7.23 4.75 24.56
N LEU A 258 -7.05 6.06 24.35
CA LEU A 258 -6.58 6.66 23.09
C LEU A 258 -5.23 6.09 22.64
N ARG A 259 -4.28 5.87 23.55
CA ARG A 259 -2.95 5.33 23.19
C ARG A 259 -3.01 3.89 22.67
N GLY A 260 -4.12 3.19 22.92
CA GLY A 260 -4.42 1.90 22.31
C GLY A 260 -4.51 1.97 20.79
N LEU A 261 -4.83 3.12 20.18
CA LEU A 261 -4.89 3.29 18.72
C LEU A 261 -3.54 3.06 18.04
N LEU A 262 -2.42 3.36 18.73
CA LEU A 262 -1.07 3.14 18.22
C LEU A 262 -0.74 1.65 18.02
N ASN A 263 -1.64 0.74 18.43
CA ASN A 263 -1.53 -0.69 18.21
C ASN A 263 -2.34 -1.18 16.99
N PHE A 264 -2.72 -0.30 16.06
CA PHE A 264 -3.26 -0.76 14.78
C PHE A 264 -2.26 -1.70 14.08
N GLY A 265 -2.76 -2.85 13.66
CA GLY A 265 -1.97 -3.95 13.10
C GLY A 265 -1.15 -4.75 14.12
N HIS A 266 -1.07 -4.32 15.39
CA HIS A 266 -0.21 -4.96 16.38
C HIS A 266 -0.86 -6.12 17.12
N SER A 267 -2.19 -6.21 17.17
CA SER A 267 -2.87 -7.31 17.86
C SER A 267 -2.59 -8.62 17.12
N ILE A 268 -2.85 -8.63 15.81
CA ILE A 268 -2.51 -9.76 14.95
C ILE A 268 -1.00 -9.77 14.62
N GLY A 269 -0.39 -8.60 14.40
CA GLY A 269 1.03 -8.47 14.09
C GLY A 269 1.95 -9.03 15.18
N HIS A 270 1.71 -8.73 16.46
CA HIS A 270 2.47 -9.34 17.56
C HIS A 270 2.20 -10.83 17.71
N GLY A 271 0.97 -11.27 17.40
CA GLY A 271 0.66 -12.69 17.33
C GLY A 271 1.56 -13.41 16.32
N ILE A 272 1.71 -12.84 15.12
CA ILE A 272 2.58 -13.37 14.07
C ILE A 272 4.05 -13.27 14.52
N GLU A 273 4.48 -12.10 14.98
CA GLU A 273 5.85 -11.83 15.41
C GLU A 273 6.33 -12.84 16.46
N GLY A 274 5.48 -13.16 17.45
CA GLY A 274 5.80 -14.11 18.50
C GLY A 274 6.02 -15.55 18.02
N LEU A 275 5.57 -15.90 16.80
CA LEU A 275 5.79 -17.21 16.19
C LEU A 275 6.94 -17.22 15.18
N VAL A 276 7.17 -16.11 14.48
CA VAL A 276 8.11 -16.05 13.34
C VAL A 276 9.45 -15.39 13.67
N SER A 277 9.52 -14.63 14.76
CA SER A 277 10.77 -13.99 15.19
C SER A 277 11.89 -15.03 15.39
N PRO A 278 13.14 -14.74 14.98
CA PRO A 278 13.66 -13.48 14.47
C PRO A 278 13.65 -13.35 12.93
N HIS A 279 12.95 -14.25 12.20
CA HIS A 279 13.05 -14.32 10.73
C HIS A 279 12.43 -13.10 10.04
N LEU A 280 11.26 -12.67 10.52
CA LEU A 280 10.64 -11.41 10.12
C LEU A 280 10.87 -10.34 11.19
N LEU A 281 11.07 -9.10 10.74
CA LEU A 281 11.19 -7.95 11.61
C LEU A 281 9.81 -7.51 12.13
N HIS A 282 9.81 -6.67 13.15
CA HIS A 282 8.61 -6.15 13.78
C HIS A 282 7.64 -5.49 12.79
N GLY A 283 8.10 -4.49 12.04
CA GLY A 283 7.32 -3.77 11.03
C GLY A 283 6.85 -4.65 9.88
N GLU A 284 7.59 -5.73 9.56
CA GLU A 284 7.13 -6.73 8.58
C GLU A 284 5.93 -7.52 9.12
N CYS A 285 5.91 -7.83 10.42
CA CYS A 285 4.77 -8.49 11.07
C CYS A 285 3.59 -7.51 11.27
N VAL A 286 3.87 -6.26 11.63
CA VAL A 286 2.86 -5.19 11.74
C VAL A 286 2.20 -4.91 10.38
N ALA A 287 2.96 -4.91 9.29
CA ALA A 287 2.40 -4.76 7.93
C ALA A 287 1.36 -5.84 7.61
N ILE A 288 1.67 -7.11 7.88
CA ILE A 288 0.71 -8.21 7.71
C ILE A 288 -0.47 -8.02 8.67
N GLY A 289 -0.20 -7.69 9.94
CA GLY A 289 -1.22 -7.46 10.94
C GLY A 289 -2.19 -6.33 10.57
N MET A 290 -1.72 -5.23 9.98
CA MET A 290 -2.57 -4.13 9.51
C MET A 290 -3.58 -4.60 8.46
N ILE A 291 -3.16 -5.46 7.53
CA ILE A 291 -4.07 -6.04 6.53
C ILE A 291 -5.12 -6.93 7.20
N GLN A 292 -4.69 -7.80 8.12
CA GLN A 292 -5.59 -8.73 8.81
C GLN A 292 -6.60 -8.00 9.70
N GLU A 293 -6.17 -6.97 10.44
CA GLU A 293 -7.06 -6.15 11.28
C GLU A 293 -8.02 -5.31 10.42
N ALA A 294 -7.56 -4.82 9.27
CA ALA A 294 -8.44 -4.14 8.33
C ALA A 294 -9.46 -5.11 7.70
N GLU A 295 -9.10 -6.37 7.42
CA GLU A 295 -10.04 -7.42 6.95
C GLU A 295 -11.08 -7.79 8.02
N VAL A 296 -10.71 -7.81 9.31
CA VAL A 296 -11.66 -7.91 10.42
C VAL A 296 -12.63 -6.72 10.38
N SER A 297 -12.11 -5.50 10.24
CA SER A 297 -12.94 -4.29 10.16
C SER A 297 -13.90 -4.31 8.95
N ARG A 298 -13.42 -4.75 7.79
CA ARG A 298 -14.23 -4.92 6.57
C ARG A 298 -15.31 -5.98 6.75
N SER A 299 -15.00 -7.09 7.43
CA SER A 299 -15.96 -8.17 7.72
C SER A 299 -17.09 -7.71 8.63
N LEU A 300 -16.85 -6.70 9.47
CA LEU A 300 -17.84 -6.01 10.31
C LEU A 300 -18.59 -4.88 9.56
N GLY A 301 -18.23 -4.60 8.30
CA GLY A 301 -18.84 -3.54 7.49
C GLY A 301 -18.36 -2.13 7.84
N HIS A 302 -17.26 -1.98 8.59
CA HIS A 302 -16.76 -0.68 9.02
C HIS A 302 -15.90 0.03 7.97
N CYS A 303 -15.16 -0.71 7.14
CA CYS A 303 -14.38 -0.15 6.03
C CYS A 303 -14.63 -0.90 4.72
N SER A 304 -14.15 -0.33 3.61
CA SER A 304 -14.38 -0.85 2.26
C SER A 304 -13.21 -1.71 1.76
N GLN A 305 -13.45 -2.49 0.70
CA GLN A 305 -12.37 -3.17 -0.02
C GLN A 305 -11.33 -2.18 -0.58
N ALA A 306 -11.74 -0.95 -0.91
CA ALA A 306 -10.83 0.09 -1.38
C ALA A 306 -9.84 0.50 -0.28
N THR A 307 -10.27 0.54 1.00
CA THR A 307 -9.36 0.76 2.15
C THR A 307 -8.29 -0.33 2.22
N ILE A 308 -8.67 -1.61 2.10
CA ILE A 308 -7.71 -2.73 2.10
C ILE A 308 -6.75 -2.63 0.92
N ALA A 309 -7.26 -2.30 -0.27
CA ALA A 309 -6.46 -2.17 -1.49
C ALA A 309 -5.45 -1.01 -1.38
N ARG A 310 -5.82 0.14 -0.81
CA ARG A 310 -4.91 1.27 -0.55
C ARG A 310 -3.83 0.88 0.46
N LEU A 311 -4.21 0.24 1.56
CA LEU A 311 -3.26 -0.24 2.58
C LEU A 311 -2.27 -1.26 2.02
N THR A 312 -2.77 -2.23 1.26
CA THR A 312 -1.93 -3.24 0.57
C THR A 312 -0.93 -2.58 -0.36
N ARG A 313 -1.37 -1.55 -1.09
CA ARG A 313 -0.55 -0.83 -2.08
C ARG A 313 0.57 -0.06 -1.42
N VAL A 314 0.25 0.78 -0.44
CA VAL A 314 1.27 1.59 0.24
C VAL A 314 2.31 0.69 0.88
N LEU A 315 1.91 -0.42 1.52
CA LEU A 315 2.85 -1.37 2.13
C LEU A 315 3.79 -1.98 1.09
N LYS A 316 3.26 -2.38 -0.07
CA LYS A 316 4.09 -2.91 -1.17
C LYS A 316 5.05 -1.87 -1.76
N LEU A 317 4.67 -0.59 -1.83
CA LEU A 317 5.57 0.49 -2.27
C LEU A 317 6.82 0.60 -1.38
N TYR A 318 6.67 0.30 -0.09
CA TYR A 318 7.79 0.25 0.88
C TYR A 318 8.33 -1.16 1.11
N GLN A 319 8.17 -2.08 0.16
CA GLN A 319 8.70 -3.46 0.23
C GLN A 319 8.33 -4.22 1.53
N LEU A 320 7.15 -3.95 2.08
CA LEU A 320 6.62 -4.64 3.25
C LEU A 320 5.69 -5.80 2.82
N PRO A 321 5.76 -6.96 3.49
CA PRO A 321 4.87 -8.08 3.18
C PRO A 321 3.44 -7.79 3.64
N VAL A 322 2.46 -8.18 2.83
CA VAL A 322 1.02 -8.01 3.12
C VAL A 322 0.33 -9.32 3.53
N SER A 323 1.05 -10.43 3.46
CA SER A 323 0.63 -11.76 3.92
C SER A 323 1.86 -12.62 4.21
N LEU A 324 1.69 -13.78 4.86
CA LEU A 324 2.76 -14.76 5.06
C LEU A 324 3.19 -15.44 3.74
N ASP A 325 2.26 -15.55 2.79
CA ASP A 325 2.49 -16.09 1.45
C ASP A 325 3.14 -15.05 0.51
N ASP A 326 3.32 -13.80 0.96
CA ASP A 326 4.03 -12.78 0.20
C ASP A 326 5.46 -13.25 -0.11
N PRO A 327 5.99 -13.08 -1.33
CA PRO A 327 7.34 -13.52 -1.69
C PRO A 327 8.42 -13.02 -0.73
N ILE A 328 8.27 -11.81 -0.18
CA ILE A 328 9.22 -11.22 0.77
C ILE A 328 9.22 -12.01 2.08
N ALA A 329 8.04 -12.32 2.62
CA ALA A 329 7.90 -13.11 3.85
C ALA A 329 8.30 -14.57 3.61
N SER A 330 7.73 -15.21 2.59
CA SER A 330 7.95 -16.61 2.26
C SER A 330 9.41 -16.97 1.95
N LYS A 331 10.21 -16.04 1.42
CA LYS A 331 11.65 -16.26 1.19
C LYS A 331 12.47 -16.27 2.50
N ARG A 332 11.99 -15.56 3.52
CA ARG A 332 12.68 -15.40 4.81
C ARG A 332 12.24 -16.42 5.85
N LEU A 333 11.02 -16.97 5.70
CA LEU A 333 10.47 -17.96 6.60
C LEU A 333 10.96 -19.38 6.27
N PRO A 334 11.41 -20.16 7.27
CA PRO A 334 11.58 -21.60 7.15
C PRO A 334 10.25 -22.27 6.76
N ASN A 335 10.30 -23.40 6.03
CA ASN A 335 9.10 -24.09 5.54
C ASN A 335 8.07 -24.41 6.64
N GLN A 336 8.53 -24.70 7.86
CA GLN A 336 7.67 -25.00 9.01
C GLN A 336 6.87 -23.79 9.52
N LEU A 337 7.34 -22.57 9.25
CA LEU A 337 6.73 -21.31 9.68
C LEU A 337 5.95 -20.60 8.57
N LYS A 338 5.87 -21.19 7.36
CA LYS A 338 5.04 -20.68 6.27
C LYS A 338 3.55 -20.86 6.51
N HIS A 339 3.18 -21.85 7.32
CA HIS A 339 1.80 -22.14 7.67
C HIS A 339 1.66 -22.17 9.19
N LEU A 340 1.25 -21.05 9.75
CA LEU A 340 1.01 -20.92 11.19
C LEU A 340 -0.33 -21.54 11.55
N LYS A 341 -0.38 -22.25 12.68
CA LYS A 341 -1.64 -22.74 13.24
C LYS A 341 -2.39 -21.59 13.90
N ILE A 342 -3.68 -21.49 13.62
CA ILE A 342 -4.54 -20.43 14.17
C ILE A 342 -4.59 -20.52 15.69
N GLU A 343 -4.56 -21.72 16.27
CA GLU A 343 -4.58 -21.92 17.72
C GLU A 343 -3.33 -21.36 18.41
N ASP A 344 -2.16 -21.53 17.79
CA ASP A 344 -0.90 -20.99 18.31
C ASP A 344 -0.88 -19.47 18.27
N LEU A 345 -1.44 -18.90 17.21
CA LEU A 345 -1.56 -17.47 17.03
C LEU A 345 -2.54 -16.87 18.05
N MET A 346 -3.73 -17.46 18.21
CA MET A 346 -4.72 -17.05 19.18
C MET A 346 -4.23 -17.18 20.64
N ARG A 347 -3.34 -18.15 20.92
CA ARG A 347 -2.69 -18.28 22.23
C ARG A 347 -1.80 -17.08 22.57
N ILE A 348 -1.11 -16.50 21.59
CA ILE A 348 -0.31 -15.28 21.80
C ILE A 348 -1.22 -14.05 21.89
N ILE A 349 -2.20 -13.92 21.00
CA ILE A 349 -3.16 -12.80 21.01
C ILE A 349 -3.94 -12.74 22.32
N LYS A 350 -4.18 -13.89 22.97
CA LYS A 350 -4.87 -13.96 24.28
C LYS A 350 -4.23 -13.10 25.37
N VAL A 351 -2.91 -12.95 25.37
CA VAL A 351 -2.17 -12.16 26.38
C VAL A 351 -1.82 -10.76 25.89
N ASP A 352 -2.44 -10.31 24.79
CA ASP A 352 -2.31 -8.92 24.34
C ASP A 352 -2.76 -7.95 25.44
N LYS A 353 -1.93 -6.93 25.71
CA LYS A 353 -2.10 -5.96 26.80
C LYS A 353 -3.38 -5.14 26.68
N LYS A 354 -3.99 -5.06 25.49
CA LYS A 354 -5.24 -4.35 25.25
C LYS A 354 -6.47 -5.13 25.71
N ASN A 355 -6.33 -6.45 25.89
CA ASN A 355 -7.46 -7.31 26.22
C ASN A 355 -8.00 -7.02 27.62
N ILE A 356 -9.32 -7.19 27.80
CA ILE A 356 -9.98 -7.06 29.10
C ILE A 356 -10.61 -8.40 29.44
N GLY A 357 -10.01 -9.10 30.40
CA GLY A 357 -10.40 -10.47 30.75
C GLY A 357 -10.18 -11.42 29.57
N GLY A 358 -11.19 -12.23 29.24
CA GLY A 358 -11.14 -13.15 28.10
C GLY A 358 -11.45 -12.52 26.74
N ARG A 359 -11.86 -11.25 26.69
CA ARG A 359 -12.31 -10.59 25.46
C ARG A 359 -11.18 -9.82 24.79
N LYS A 360 -11.01 -10.05 23.49
CA LYS A 360 -9.96 -9.44 22.67
C LYS A 360 -10.37 -8.06 22.19
N ARG A 361 -9.40 -7.14 22.16
CA ARG A 361 -9.61 -5.79 21.62
C ARG A 361 -8.61 -5.49 20.51
N ILE A 362 -9.10 -4.99 19.38
CA ILE A 362 -8.33 -4.70 18.16
C ILE A 362 -8.68 -3.29 17.66
N VAL A 363 -7.73 -2.59 17.04
CA VAL A 363 -8.02 -1.29 16.41
C VAL A 363 -8.67 -1.52 15.05
N LEU A 364 -9.87 -1.00 14.86
CA LEU A 364 -10.62 -1.14 13.61
C LEU A 364 -10.59 0.17 12.83
N LEU A 365 -10.19 0.11 11.56
CA LEU A 365 -10.27 1.26 10.64
C LEU A 365 -11.70 1.44 10.13
N SER A 366 -12.20 2.67 10.10
CA SER A 366 -13.43 3.00 9.35
C SER A 366 -13.09 3.39 7.90
N ARG A 367 -11.95 4.05 7.71
CA ARG A 367 -11.35 4.42 6.42
C ARG A 367 -9.87 4.73 6.65
N VAL A 368 -9.11 4.99 5.59
CA VAL A 368 -7.77 5.55 5.75
C VAL A 368 -7.87 6.91 6.46
N GLY A 369 -7.05 7.10 7.49
CA GLY A 369 -7.00 8.30 8.32
C GLY A 369 -8.04 8.34 9.45
N ALA A 370 -8.81 7.26 9.69
CA ALA A 370 -9.77 7.22 10.77
C ALA A 370 -10.10 5.80 11.28
N THR A 371 -10.24 5.68 12.59
CA THR A 371 -10.70 4.45 13.26
C THR A 371 -12.22 4.45 13.48
N VAL A 372 -12.78 3.31 13.87
CA VAL A 372 -14.20 3.16 14.23
C VAL A 372 -14.48 3.81 15.59
N GLU A 373 -13.57 3.60 16.54
CA GLU A 373 -13.60 4.19 17.88
C GLU A 373 -12.24 4.85 18.16
N LEU A 374 -12.20 5.81 19.09
CA LEU A 374 -10.94 6.41 19.58
C LEU A 374 -10.25 5.53 20.65
N GLN A 375 -10.40 4.22 20.51
CA GLN A 375 -9.79 3.18 21.34
C GLN A 375 -9.89 1.82 20.62
N PRO A 376 -9.19 0.78 21.07
CA PRO A 376 -9.39 -0.58 20.57
C PRO A 376 -10.81 -1.10 20.81
N THR A 377 -11.42 -1.74 19.83
CA THR A 377 -12.80 -2.25 19.84
C THR A 377 -12.84 -3.73 20.21
N PHE A 378 -13.87 -4.18 20.93
CA PHE A 378 -14.06 -5.60 21.20
C PHE A 378 -14.42 -6.37 19.94
N VAL A 379 -13.76 -7.52 19.71
CA VAL A 379 -13.98 -8.37 18.54
C VAL A 379 -14.14 -9.81 18.98
N ASP A 380 -15.10 -10.51 18.37
CA ASP A 380 -15.29 -11.94 18.57
C ASP A 380 -14.12 -12.75 17.99
N ASP A 381 -13.67 -13.76 18.74
CA ASP A 381 -12.56 -14.63 18.37
C ASP A 381 -12.71 -15.20 16.95
N TYR A 382 -13.92 -15.59 16.58
CA TYR A 382 -14.25 -16.11 15.25
C TYR A 382 -13.84 -15.17 14.11
N LEU A 383 -13.98 -13.85 14.26
CA LEU A 383 -13.63 -12.90 13.21
C LEU A 383 -12.12 -12.79 13.03
N ILE A 384 -11.37 -12.86 14.13
CA ILE A 384 -9.90 -12.86 14.13
C ILE A 384 -9.39 -14.15 13.48
N GLU A 385 -9.93 -15.30 13.89
CA GLU A 385 -9.61 -16.60 13.32
C GLU A 385 -9.91 -16.64 11.81
N ARG A 386 -11.10 -16.16 11.42
CA ARG A 386 -11.54 -16.15 10.03
C ARG A 386 -10.64 -15.29 9.14
N ALA A 387 -10.17 -14.14 9.62
CA ALA A 387 -9.29 -13.26 8.83
C ALA A 387 -8.01 -14.00 8.40
N MET A 388 -7.48 -14.86 9.28
CA MET A 388 -6.20 -15.54 9.08
C MET A 388 -6.35 -16.99 8.59
N ALA A 389 -7.55 -17.55 8.61
CA ALA A 389 -7.81 -18.92 8.20
C ALA A 389 -7.67 -19.06 6.67
N PRO A 390 -6.94 -20.06 6.17
CA PRO A 390 -6.79 -20.29 4.72
C PRO A 390 -8.06 -20.88 4.08
N ALA A 391 -9.02 -21.32 4.90
CA ALA A 391 -10.26 -21.95 4.46
C ALA A 391 -11.43 -21.54 5.35
N VAL A 392 -12.62 -21.48 4.76
CA VAL A 392 -13.86 -21.13 5.45
C VAL A 392 -14.77 -22.36 5.51
N LYS A 393 -15.24 -22.70 6.70
CA LYS A 393 -16.31 -23.69 6.89
C LYS A 393 -17.66 -22.99 6.80
N ILE A 394 -18.47 -23.35 5.81
CA ILE A 394 -19.83 -22.81 5.64
C ILE A 394 -20.82 -23.64 6.49
N PRO A 395 -21.49 -23.07 7.50
CA PRO A 395 -22.48 -23.80 8.29
C PRO A 395 -23.70 -24.18 7.45
N GLN A 396 -24.22 -25.40 7.63
CA GLN A 396 -25.45 -25.81 6.93
C GLN A 396 -26.67 -24.94 7.28
N SER A 397 -26.70 -24.37 8.50
CA SER A 397 -27.76 -23.45 8.94
C SER A 397 -27.85 -22.20 8.04
N SER A 398 -26.74 -21.73 7.47
CA SER A 398 -26.72 -20.58 6.56
C SER A 398 -27.52 -20.83 5.27
N LEU A 399 -27.74 -22.09 4.88
CA LEU A 399 -28.55 -22.49 3.71
C LEU A 399 -30.05 -22.57 4.00
N ASN A 400 -30.46 -22.30 5.24
CA ASN A 400 -31.88 -22.25 5.65
C ASN A 400 -32.35 -20.81 5.92
N ASP A 401 -31.45 -19.83 5.80
CA ASP A 401 -31.78 -18.42 5.88
C ASP A 401 -32.64 -18.03 4.66
N THR A 402 -33.84 -17.52 4.91
CA THR A 402 -34.80 -17.07 3.88
C THR A 402 -34.89 -15.54 3.80
N SER A 403 -34.08 -14.82 4.59
CA SER A 403 -34.11 -13.36 4.61
C SER A 403 -33.71 -12.75 3.27
N SER A 404 -34.38 -11.65 2.92
CA SER A 404 -34.04 -10.86 1.75
C SER A 404 -32.74 -10.09 1.97
N ALA A 405 -31.90 -9.97 0.94
CA ALA A 405 -30.69 -9.17 1.00
C ALA A 405 -30.55 -8.26 -0.23
N GLU A 406 -29.95 -7.09 -0.03
CA GLU A 406 -29.51 -6.21 -1.09
C GLU A 406 -27.99 -6.16 -1.08
N ILE A 407 -27.37 -6.30 -2.24
CA ILE A 407 -25.92 -6.35 -2.39
C ILE A 407 -25.47 -5.55 -3.59
N ALA A 408 -24.45 -4.71 -3.40
CA ALA A 408 -23.67 -4.18 -4.50
C ALA A 408 -22.48 -5.12 -4.74
N VAL A 409 -22.28 -5.54 -5.99
CA VAL A 409 -21.08 -6.31 -6.36
C VAL A 409 -19.94 -5.36 -6.76
N PRO A 410 -18.67 -5.77 -6.69
CA PRO A 410 -17.56 -4.96 -7.18
C PRO A 410 -17.77 -4.54 -8.64
N GLY A 411 -17.20 -3.39 -9.04
CA GLY A 411 -17.29 -2.92 -10.42
C GLY A 411 -16.73 -3.92 -11.43
N SER A 412 -17.27 -3.92 -12.64
CA SER A 412 -16.79 -4.77 -13.73
C SER A 412 -15.34 -4.45 -14.10
N LYS A 413 -14.46 -5.46 -14.10
CA LYS A 413 -13.07 -5.30 -14.53
C LYS A 413 -12.98 -4.84 -15.99
N SER A 414 -13.84 -5.40 -16.84
CA SER A 414 -13.86 -5.12 -18.28
C SER A 414 -14.24 -3.67 -18.58
N ILE A 415 -15.24 -3.14 -17.88
CA ILE A 415 -15.69 -1.76 -18.03
C ILE A 415 -14.70 -0.81 -17.35
N SER A 416 -14.22 -1.14 -16.15
CA SER A 416 -13.26 -0.32 -15.42
C SER A 416 -12.01 0.01 -16.25
N ASN A 417 -11.41 -1.01 -16.87
CA ASN A 417 -10.21 -0.82 -17.70
C ASN A 417 -10.48 0.04 -18.93
N ARG A 418 -11.64 -0.10 -19.58
CA ARG A 418 -12.02 0.72 -20.74
C ARG A 418 -12.32 2.16 -20.34
N ALA A 419 -13.07 2.35 -19.25
CA ALA A 419 -13.43 3.66 -18.74
C ALA A 419 -12.17 4.46 -18.36
N LEU A 420 -11.18 3.81 -17.77
CA LEU A 420 -9.89 4.40 -17.45
C LEU A 420 -9.15 4.90 -18.71
N VAL A 421 -9.05 4.07 -19.76
CA VAL A 421 -8.43 4.47 -21.03
C VAL A 421 -9.19 5.61 -21.69
N LEU A 422 -10.51 5.48 -21.86
CA LEU A 422 -11.33 6.49 -22.52
C LEU A 422 -11.28 7.84 -21.79
N ALA A 423 -11.37 7.82 -20.45
CA ALA A 423 -11.25 9.04 -19.64
C ALA A 423 -9.87 9.69 -19.75
N ALA A 424 -8.80 8.89 -19.81
CA ALA A 424 -7.45 9.41 -19.98
C ALA A 424 -7.23 10.04 -21.35
N LEU A 425 -7.80 9.46 -22.42
CA LEU A 425 -7.69 9.97 -23.78
C LEU A 425 -8.57 11.21 -24.03
N GLY A 426 -9.73 11.28 -23.38
CA GLY A 426 -10.74 12.30 -23.64
C GLY A 426 -10.39 13.69 -23.12
N GLN A 427 -11.07 14.68 -23.69
CA GLN A 427 -10.94 16.07 -23.29
C GLN A 427 -11.84 16.38 -22.09
N GLY A 428 -11.27 17.02 -21.06
CA GLY A 428 -11.98 17.45 -19.86
C GLY A 428 -11.82 16.50 -18.67
N THR A 429 -12.53 16.79 -17.58
CA THR A 429 -12.47 16.00 -16.35
C THR A 429 -13.61 14.98 -16.30
N CYS A 430 -13.29 13.73 -15.94
CA CYS A 430 -14.26 12.65 -15.75
C CYS A 430 -14.17 12.10 -14.32
N LYS A 431 -15.32 11.99 -13.64
CA LYS A 431 -15.42 11.27 -12.36
C LYS A 431 -15.85 9.84 -12.61
N LEU A 432 -14.92 8.89 -12.48
CA LEU A 432 -15.18 7.45 -12.58
C LEU A 432 -15.64 6.92 -11.22
N LYS A 433 -16.92 6.53 -11.13
CA LYS A 433 -17.52 5.94 -9.92
C LYS A 433 -17.67 4.44 -10.06
N GLY A 434 -17.52 3.71 -8.95
CA GLY A 434 -17.65 2.25 -8.94
C GLY A 434 -16.49 1.51 -9.63
N LEU A 435 -15.37 2.20 -9.89
CA LEU A 435 -14.20 1.64 -10.54
C LEU A 435 -13.64 0.47 -9.72
N LEU A 436 -13.41 -0.66 -10.37
CA LEU A 436 -12.75 -1.79 -9.73
C LEU A 436 -11.28 -1.46 -9.45
N HIS A 437 -10.91 -1.51 -8.18
CA HIS A 437 -9.51 -1.36 -7.76
C HIS A 437 -8.78 -2.68 -7.91
N SER A 438 -8.17 -2.88 -9.07
CA SER A 438 -7.40 -4.09 -9.41
C SER A 438 -5.97 -3.76 -9.81
N ASP A 439 -5.09 -4.77 -9.80
CA ASP A 439 -3.72 -4.66 -10.32
C ASP A 439 -3.72 -4.09 -11.76
N ASP A 440 -4.64 -4.53 -12.62
CA ASP A 440 -4.74 -4.07 -14.01
C ASP A 440 -5.06 -2.57 -14.10
N THR A 441 -6.09 -2.10 -13.40
CA THR A 441 -6.46 -0.68 -13.39
C THR A 441 -5.36 0.20 -12.78
N GLN A 442 -4.63 -0.34 -11.80
CA GLN A 442 -3.56 0.41 -11.14
C GLN A 442 -2.35 0.60 -12.04
N VAL A 443 -1.79 -0.47 -12.60
CA VAL A 443 -0.62 -0.34 -13.47
C VAL A 443 -0.95 0.42 -14.75
N MET A 444 -2.22 0.35 -15.20
CA MET A 444 -2.71 1.13 -16.33
C MET A 444 -2.80 2.62 -15.99
N LEU A 445 -3.32 2.99 -14.82
CA LEU A 445 -3.41 4.38 -14.38
C LEU A 445 -2.02 5.00 -14.25
N GLU A 446 -1.06 4.28 -13.68
CA GLU A 446 0.31 4.78 -13.54
C GLU A 446 1.01 4.89 -14.90
N ALA A 447 0.83 3.91 -15.79
CA ALA A 447 1.34 4.01 -17.16
C ALA A 447 0.78 5.25 -17.88
N LEU A 448 -0.54 5.44 -17.85
CA LEU A 448 -1.20 6.62 -18.43
C LEU A 448 -0.67 7.93 -17.84
N ARG A 449 -0.43 7.99 -16.53
CA ARG A 449 0.22 9.17 -15.91
C ARG A 449 1.60 9.43 -16.51
N LEU A 450 2.43 8.39 -16.66
CA LEU A 450 3.82 8.52 -17.11
C LEU A 450 3.95 8.96 -18.58
N PHE A 451 3.21 8.35 -19.51
CA PHE A 451 3.34 8.67 -20.94
C PHE A 451 2.27 9.63 -21.45
N ALA A 452 1.04 9.61 -20.91
CA ALA A 452 -0.05 10.49 -21.34
C ALA A 452 -0.16 11.78 -20.52
N GLY A 453 0.57 11.89 -19.39
CA GLY A 453 0.62 13.11 -18.57
C GLY A 453 -0.69 13.44 -17.85
N ILE A 454 -1.60 12.47 -17.72
CA ILE A 454 -2.89 12.70 -17.05
C ILE A 454 -2.69 13.10 -15.58
N GLN A 455 -3.56 14.00 -15.10
CA GLN A 455 -3.69 14.29 -13.68
C GLN A 455 -4.86 13.49 -13.13
N TYR A 456 -4.70 12.94 -11.93
CA TYR A 456 -5.78 12.26 -11.25
C TYR A 456 -5.73 12.48 -9.75
N GLN A 457 -6.89 12.38 -9.11
CA GLN A 457 -7.04 12.40 -7.67
C GLN A 457 -8.18 11.46 -7.25
N TRP A 458 -8.16 11.05 -6.00
CA TRP A 458 -9.22 10.22 -5.42
C TRP A 458 -10.16 11.08 -4.57
N GLU A 459 -11.46 10.92 -4.77
CA GLU A 459 -12.51 11.49 -3.93
C GLU A 459 -13.26 10.36 -3.19
N ASP A 460 -14.15 10.74 -2.27
CA ASP A 460 -15.05 9.81 -1.55
C ASP A 460 -14.32 8.65 -0.86
N ASN A 461 -13.19 8.95 -0.20
CA ASN A 461 -12.32 7.97 0.46
C ASN A 461 -11.76 6.88 -0.48
N GLY A 462 -11.51 7.23 -1.74
CA GLY A 462 -10.99 6.30 -2.75
C GLY A 462 -12.07 5.55 -3.52
N LEU A 463 -13.34 5.95 -3.43
CA LEU A 463 -14.43 5.33 -4.20
C LEU A 463 -14.66 5.98 -5.57
N THR A 464 -14.20 7.22 -5.75
CA THR A 464 -14.32 7.98 -6.99
C THR A 464 -12.94 8.36 -7.50
N LEU A 465 -12.60 7.97 -8.72
CA LEU A 465 -11.38 8.42 -9.40
C LEU A 465 -11.71 9.61 -10.29
N VAL A 466 -11.10 10.76 -10.04
CA VAL A 466 -11.23 11.95 -10.87
C VAL A 466 -10.03 12.01 -11.80
N ILE A 467 -10.27 12.01 -13.11
CA ILE A 467 -9.22 12.05 -14.13
C ILE A 467 -9.40 13.30 -14.96
N GLU A 468 -8.34 14.09 -15.09
CA GLU A 468 -8.21 15.09 -16.14
C GLU A 468 -7.51 14.45 -17.34
N GLY A 469 -8.29 14.19 -18.38
CA GLY A 469 -7.80 13.54 -19.60
C GLY A 469 -6.91 14.46 -20.43
N CYS A 470 -6.02 13.88 -21.22
CA CYS A 470 -5.06 14.63 -22.03
C CYS A 470 -5.74 15.39 -23.18
N GLY A 471 -6.89 14.89 -23.66
CA GLY A 471 -7.67 15.35 -24.80
C GLY A 471 -6.98 15.27 -26.16
N ASN A 472 -5.65 15.12 -26.20
CA ASN A 472 -4.86 15.17 -27.41
C ASN A 472 -3.57 14.31 -27.26
N PRO A 473 -3.45 13.20 -28.00
CA PRO A 473 -2.24 12.37 -28.00
C PRO A 473 -0.95 13.07 -28.46
N SER A 474 -1.04 14.24 -29.10
CA SER A 474 0.16 15.02 -29.43
C SER A 474 0.94 15.49 -28.19
N LYS A 475 0.35 15.39 -26.99
CA LYS A 475 0.99 15.67 -25.71
C LYS A 475 1.68 14.46 -25.09
N PHE A 476 1.54 13.28 -25.68
CA PHE A 476 2.15 12.07 -25.14
C PHE A 476 3.68 12.15 -25.23
N VAL A 477 4.33 11.50 -24.28
CA VAL A 477 5.77 11.54 -24.12
C VAL A 477 6.36 10.13 -24.05
N VAL A 478 7.62 9.99 -24.47
CA VAL A 478 8.38 8.77 -24.17
C VAL A 478 8.84 8.90 -22.71
N PRO A 479 8.39 8.03 -21.80
CA PRO A 479 8.83 8.09 -20.41
C PRO A 479 10.29 7.68 -20.30
N SER A 480 11.03 8.28 -19.37
CA SER A 480 12.45 7.94 -19.11
C SER A 480 12.66 6.56 -18.49
N VAL A 481 11.58 5.85 -18.15
CA VAL A 481 11.58 4.52 -17.55
C VAL A 481 10.63 3.59 -18.30
N PRO A 482 10.94 2.28 -18.40
CA PRO A 482 10.00 1.31 -18.94
C PRO A 482 8.67 1.28 -18.16
N LEU A 483 7.56 1.14 -18.87
CA LEU A 483 6.24 0.98 -18.27
C LEU A 483 6.06 -0.47 -17.80
N TYR A 484 6.19 -0.69 -16.49
CA TYR A 484 6.04 -1.99 -15.87
C TYR A 484 4.57 -2.31 -15.55
N LEU A 485 4.04 -3.38 -16.15
CA LEU A 485 2.63 -3.76 -16.05
C LEU A 485 2.37 -5.00 -15.19
N GLY A 486 3.36 -5.49 -14.44
CA GLY A 486 3.21 -6.72 -13.64
C GLY A 486 2.75 -7.90 -14.50
N ASN A 487 1.62 -8.53 -14.15
CA ASN A 487 0.93 -9.53 -14.98
C ASN A 487 -0.46 -9.07 -15.45
N ALA A 488 -0.66 -7.76 -15.61
CA ALA A 488 -1.93 -7.17 -16.04
C ALA A 488 -2.16 -7.38 -17.53
N GLY A 489 -2.89 -8.45 -17.86
CA GLY A 489 -3.12 -8.86 -19.24
C GLY A 489 -3.85 -7.78 -20.03
N THR A 490 -4.94 -7.26 -19.48
CA THR A 490 -5.75 -6.24 -20.15
C THR A 490 -4.98 -4.95 -20.34
N ALA A 491 -4.21 -4.53 -19.33
CA ALA A 491 -3.37 -3.34 -19.44
C ALA A 491 -2.34 -3.45 -20.55
N SER A 492 -1.64 -4.58 -20.68
CA SER A 492 -0.65 -4.72 -21.73
C SER A 492 -1.26 -4.60 -23.13
N ARG A 493 -2.45 -5.20 -23.36
CA ARG A 493 -3.10 -5.14 -24.69
C ARG A 493 -3.61 -3.74 -25.00
N PHE A 494 -4.26 -3.10 -24.03
CA PHE A 494 -4.80 -1.75 -24.22
C PHE A 494 -3.67 -0.75 -24.46
N LEU A 495 -2.66 -0.75 -23.58
CA LEU A 495 -1.54 0.19 -23.67
C LEU A 495 -0.68 -0.04 -24.91
N THR A 496 -0.55 -1.27 -25.44
CA THR A 496 0.15 -1.48 -26.72
C THR A 496 -0.44 -0.63 -27.83
N SER A 497 -1.77 -0.64 -28.02
CA SER A 497 -2.41 0.22 -29.03
C SER A 497 -2.31 1.71 -28.67
N ILE A 498 -2.51 2.10 -27.40
CA ILE A 498 -2.48 3.51 -27.02
C ILE A 498 -1.08 4.12 -27.15
N CYS A 499 -0.03 3.40 -26.77
CA CYS A 499 1.35 3.87 -26.86
C CYS A 499 1.82 4.07 -28.31
N CYS A 500 1.17 3.46 -29.29
CA CYS A 500 1.44 3.74 -30.71
C CYS A 500 1.02 5.17 -31.11
N LEU A 501 0.26 5.89 -30.28
CA LEU A 501 -0.13 7.29 -30.51
C LEU A 501 0.94 8.30 -30.05
N VAL A 502 2.06 7.84 -29.45
CA VAL A 502 3.13 8.73 -28.97
C VAL A 502 3.85 9.39 -30.15
N PRO A 503 3.89 10.73 -30.22
CA PRO A 503 4.59 11.46 -31.28
C PRO A 503 6.11 11.51 -31.06
N PRO A 504 6.93 11.75 -32.11
CA PRO A 504 8.36 11.96 -31.98
C PRO A 504 8.68 13.22 -31.17
N GLN A 505 9.64 13.13 -30.25
CA GLN A 505 10.08 14.26 -29.42
C GLN A 505 11.37 14.85 -30.00
N SER A 506 11.29 16.04 -30.61
CA SER A 506 12.40 16.79 -31.24
C SER A 506 13.11 16.12 -32.44
N GLN A 507 13.82 16.90 -33.27
CA GLN A 507 14.52 16.40 -34.48
C GLN A 507 15.88 15.72 -34.19
N SER A 508 16.33 15.68 -32.93
CA SER A 508 17.68 15.19 -32.55
C SER A 508 17.70 13.92 -31.71
N ASP A 509 16.56 13.37 -31.28
CA ASP A 509 16.56 12.16 -30.46
C ASP A 509 16.67 10.90 -31.32
N SER A 510 17.82 10.25 -31.17
CA SER A 510 18.20 9.00 -31.78
C SER A 510 17.38 7.83 -31.24
N GLY A 511 16.20 7.59 -31.81
CA GLY A 511 15.58 6.25 -31.81
C GLY A 511 15.16 5.63 -30.47
N GLU A 512 15.01 6.41 -29.39
CA GLU A 512 14.48 5.89 -28.14
C GLU A 512 12.95 5.74 -28.22
N GLY A 513 12.47 4.50 -28.07
CA GLY A 513 11.05 4.16 -28.06
C GLY A 513 10.53 3.87 -26.65
N LEU A 514 9.21 3.82 -26.53
CA LEU A 514 8.55 3.47 -25.28
C LEU A 514 8.61 1.96 -25.07
N ILE A 515 9.07 1.54 -23.87
CA ILE A 515 9.17 0.12 -23.52
C ILE A 515 7.98 -0.29 -22.65
N LEU A 516 7.19 -1.26 -23.11
CA LEU A 516 6.17 -1.96 -22.31
C LEU A 516 6.74 -3.27 -21.78
N THR A 517 6.75 -3.46 -20.47
CA THR A 517 7.31 -4.67 -19.83
C THR A 517 6.43 -5.17 -18.67
N GLY A 518 6.82 -6.28 -18.06
CA GLY A 518 6.10 -6.87 -16.93
C GLY A 518 6.93 -7.94 -16.21
N ASN A 519 6.26 -8.71 -15.36
CA ASN A 519 6.91 -9.82 -14.65
C ASN A 519 7.21 -11.01 -15.58
N ALA A 520 7.90 -12.02 -15.05
CA ALA A 520 8.26 -13.23 -15.80
C ALA A 520 7.07 -13.92 -16.50
N ARG A 521 5.87 -13.91 -15.89
CA ARG A 521 4.67 -14.48 -16.51
C ARG A 521 4.15 -13.63 -17.67
N MET A 522 4.25 -12.30 -17.56
CA MET A 522 3.86 -11.40 -18.65
C MET A 522 4.75 -11.58 -19.88
N LYS A 523 6.04 -11.84 -19.68
CA LYS A 523 7.03 -12.08 -20.75
C LYS A 523 6.83 -13.38 -21.55
N GLN A 524 5.80 -14.15 -21.20
CA GLN A 524 5.38 -15.38 -21.87
C GLN A 524 3.93 -15.29 -22.38
N ARG A 525 3.25 -14.15 -22.14
CA ARG A 525 1.84 -13.99 -22.49
C ARG A 525 1.70 -13.52 -23.94
N PRO A 526 0.83 -14.14 -24.75
CA PRO A 526 0.73 -13.88 -26.19
C PRO A 526 0.13 -12.50 -26.48
N ILE A 527 0.74 -11.74 -27.39
CA ILE A 527 0.25 -10.47 -27.93
C ILE A 527 0.42 -10.37 -29.46
N GLY A 528 1.02 -11.39 -30.08
CA GLY A 528 1.39 -11.41 -31.51
C GLY A 528 0.35 -10.84 -32.48
N PRO A 529 -0.91 -11.34 -32.50
CA PRO A 529 -1.92 -10.85 -33.44
C PRO A 529 -2.17 -9.33 -33.37
N LEU A 530 -2.10 -8.73 -32.18
CA LEU A 530 -2.25 -7.29 -32.02
C LEU A 530 -1.06 -6.53 -32.59
N VAL A 531 0.16 -6.99 -32.33
CA VAL A 531 1.38 -6.38 -32.86
C VAL A 531 1.43 -6.49 -34.38
N THR A 532 1.04 -7.63 -34.96
CA THR A 532 0.94 -7.81 -36.41
C THR A 532 -0.01 -6.78 -37.02
N ALA A 533 -1.23 -6.64 -36.49
CA ALA A 533 -2.21 -5.68 -37.00
C ALA A 533 -1.71 -4.22 -36.91
N LEU A 534 -0.99 -3.86 -35.85
CA LEU A 534 -0.41 -2.52 -35.68
C LEU A 534 0.78 -2.27 -36.64
N ARG A 535 1.65 -3.27 -36.84
CA ARG A 535 2.75 -3.20 -37.81
C ARG A 535 2.24 -3.06 -39.24
N GLU A 536 1.24 -3.85 -39.62
CA GLU A 536 0.57 -3.74 -40.93
C GLU A 536 -0.11 -2.38 -41.12
N ASN A 537 -0.52 -1.72 -40.04
CA ASN A 537 -1.04 -0.36 -40.06
C ASN A 537 0.05 0.72 -39.86
N GLY A 538 1.31 0.40 -40.14
CA GLY A 538 2.40 1.37 -40.28
C GLY A 538 3.07 1.79 -38.97
N VAL A 539 2.91 1.03 -37.87
CA VAL A 539 3.61 1.30 -36.61
C VAL A 539 4.85 0.44 -36.48
N ASP A 540 5.96 1.04 -36.04
CA ASP A 540 7.20 0.33 -35.75
C ASP A 540 7.21 -0.15 -34.29
N ILE A 541 7.18 -1.48 -34.12
CA ILE A 541 7.16 -2.16 -32.82
C ILE A 541 8.18 -3.29 -32.90
N ASP A 542 9.08 -3.40 -31.93
CA ASP A 542 10.07 -4.48 -31.81
C ASP A 542 9.80 -5.36 -30.57
N TYR A 543 10.03 -6.66 -30.68
CA TYR A 543 10.09 -7.57 -29.53
C TYR A 543 11.50 -7.52 -28.96
N LEU A 544 11.64 -7.24 -27.66
CA LEU A 544 12.96 -7.11 -27.02
C LEU A 544 13.51 -8.43 -26.48
N GLU A 545 12.63 -9.39 -26.20
CA GLU A 545 13.00 -10.71 -25.66
C GLU A 545 12.39 -11.82 -26.53
N ASN A 546 11.21 -12.32 -26.18
CA ASN A 546 10.56 -13.41 -26.89
C ASN A 546 9.59 -12.87 -27.95
N GLU A 547 9.60 -13.48 -29.14
CA GLU A 547 8.61 -13.21 -30.20
C GLU A 547 7.17 -13.38 -29.68
N ALA A 548 6.27 -12.56 -30.22
CA ALA A 548 4.83 -12.57 -29.91
C ALA A 548 4.45 -12.36 -28.42
N SER A 549 5.34 -11.80 -27.59
CA SER A 549 5.09 -11.48 -26.18
C SER A 549 5.86 -10.24 -25.72
N LEU A 550 5.56 -9.70 -24.53
CA LEU A 550 6.34 -8.59 -23.96
C LEU A 550 7.76 -9.07 -23.58
N PRO A 551 8.76 -8.17 -23.46
CA PRO A 551 8.67 -6.72 -23.59
C PRO A 551 8.63 -6.21 -25.04
N LEU A 552 7.92 -5.11 -25.25
CA LEU A 552 7.78 -4.44 -26.54
C LEU A 552 8.47 -3.08 -26.50
N LEU A 553 9.24 -2.76 -27.54
CA LEU A 553 9.69 -1.41 -27.86
C LEU A 553 8.76 -0.83 -28.92
N ILE A 554 8.06 0.26 -28.60
CA ILE A 554 7.15 0.95 -29.53
C ILE A 554 7.82 2.26 -29.92
N LYS A 555 8.17 2.43 -31.20
CA LYS A 555 8.84 3.64 -31.66
C LYS A 555 7.83 4.77 -31.90
N PRO A 556 8.16 6.03 -31.55
CA PRO A 556 7.24 7.14 -31.76
C PRO A 556 6.89 7.32 -33.24
N SER A 557 5.64 7.65 -33.52
CA SER A 557 5.14 7.89 -34.86
C SER A 557 4.55 9.29 -34.94
N ALA A 558 4.98 10.10 -35.91
CA ALA A 558 4.44 11.46 -36.13
C ALA A 558 2.93 11.49 -36.39
N LYS A 559 2.34 10.32 -36.62
CA LYS A 559 1.04 10.10 -37.23
C LYS A 559 0.24 9.01 -36.51
N GLY A 560 0.73 8.44 -35.40
CA GLY A 560 0.11 7.25 -34.82
C GLY A 560 0.05 6.08 -35.81
N PHE A 561 -1.00 5.24 -35.76
CA PHE A 561 -1.28 4.26 -36.81
C PHE A 561 -2.00 4.89 -38.01
N ALA A 562 -1.74 4.35 -39.20
CA ALA A 562 -2.08 4.94 -40.50
C ALA A 562 -3.58 5.17 -40.71
N GLY A 563 -4.44 4.32 -40.17
CA GLY A 563 -5.89 4.28 -40.45
C GLY A 563 -6.23 3.47 -41.70
N GLY A 564 -7.46 3.57 -42.19
CA GLY A 564 -7.97 2.75 -43.30
C GLY A 564 -8.36 1.35 -42.84
N GLU A 565 -8.16 0.33 -43.68
CA GLU A 565 -8.49 -1.04 -43.30
C GLU A 565 -7.52 -1.60 -42.26
N ILE A 566 -8.07 -2.12 -41.16
CA ILE A 566 -7.35 -2.95 -40.19
C ILE A 566 -8.09 -4.28 -40.10
N ARG A 567 -7.37 -5.38 -40.31
CA ARG A 567 -7.93 -6.74 -40.33
C ARG A 567 -7.49 -7.51 -39.10
N LEU A 568 -8.44 -8.19 -38.47
CA LEU A 568 -8.20 -9.12 -37.37
C LEU A 568 -9.07 -10.36 -37.58
N SER A 569 -8.63 -11.53 -37.11
CA SER A 569 -9.48 -12.72 -37.15
C SER A 569 -10.68 -12.59 -36.20
N ALA A 570 -11.85 -13.11 -36.59
CA ALA A 570 -13.08 -13.08 -35.80
C ALA A 570 -12.97 -13.92 -34.50
N THR A 571 -11.99 -14.83 -34.42
CA THR A 571 -11.73 -15.69 -33.25
C THR A 571 -10.67 -15.13 -32.32
N VAL A 572 -10.12 -13.93 -32.58
CA VAL A 572 -9.09 -13.34 -31.73
C VAL A 572 -9.64 -12.85 -30.39
N SER A 573 -8.74 -12.64 -29.43
CA SER A 573 -9.05 -12.09 -28.12
C SER A 573 -9.80 -10.77 -28.22
N SER A 574 -10.89 -10.63 -27.45
CA SER A 574 -11.67 -9.39 -27.34
C SER A 574 -10.82 -8.19 -26.91
N GLN A 575 -9.72 -8.44 -26.20
CA GLN A 575 -8.81 -7.39 -25.73
C GLN A 575 -8.07 -6.69 -26.88
N TYR A 576 -7.74 -7.42 -27.95
CA TYR A 576 -7.04 -6.85 -29.12
C TYR A 576 -7.98 -5.97 -29.94
N VAL A 577 -9.19 -6.48 -30.24
CA VAL A 577 -10.19 -5.71 -30.99
C VAL A 577 -10.57 -4.45 -30.22
N SER A 578 -10.79 -4.57 -28.92
CA SER A 578 -11.17 -3.43 -28.07
C SER A 578 -10.04 -2.39 -27.93
N SER A 579 -8.76 -2.81 -27.88
CA SER A 579 -7.64 -1.88 -27.81
C SER A 579 -7.54 -1.03 -29.07
N ILE A 580 -7.70 -1.64 -30.25
CA ILE A 580 -7.72 -0.93 -31.53
C ILE A 580 -8.93 0.01 -31.60
N LEU A 581 -10.13 -0.45 -31.24
CA LEU A 581 -11.34 0.38 -31.23
C LEU A 581 -11.15 1.66 -30.40
N MET A 582 -10.59 1.55 -29.19
CA MET A 582 -10.40 2.72 -28.33
C MET A 582 -9.34 3.69 -28.87
N ALA A 583 -8.33 3.19 -29.59
CA ALA A 583 -7.21 3.97 -30.10
C ALA A 583 -7.48 4.58 -31.50
N ALA A 584 -8.32 3.91 -32.30
CA ALA A 584 -8.68 4.24 -33.68
C ALA A 584 -9.15 5.69 -33.92
N PRO A 585 -9.89 6.36 -33.01
CA PRO A 585 -10.32 7.74 -33.25
C PRO A 585 -9.17 8.76 -33.37
N TYR A 586 -7.97 8.39 -32.94
CA TYR A 586 -6.76 9.20 -33.06
C TYR A 586 -5.83 8.76 -34.20
N ALA A 587 -6.28 7.87 -35.09
CA ALA A 587 -5.54 7.53 -36.31
C ALA A 587 -5.54 8.70 -37.32
N ASN A 588 -4.67 8.66 -38.34
CA ASN A 588 -4.59 9.77 -39.33
C ASN A 588 -5.81 9.91 -40.22
N LYS A 589 -6.45 8.78 -40.53
CA LYS A 589 -7.67 8.70 -41.33
C LYS A 589 -8.59 7.70 -40.67
N GLU A 590 -9.85 7.77 -41.05
CA GLU A 590 -10.90 6.88 -40.58
C GLU A 590 -10.47 5.41 -40.65
N VAL A 591 -10.80 4.64 -39.61
CA VAL A 591 -10.48 3.22 -39.54
C VAL A 591 -11.69 2.41 -39.97
N ILE A 592 -11.49 1.45 -40.87
CA ILE A 592 -12.45 0.38 -41.17
C ILE A 592 -11.88 -0.90 -40.56
N LEU A 593 -12.41 -1.28 -39.41
CA LEU A 593 -12.02 -2.49 -38.71
C LEU A 593 -12.81 -3.68 -39.26
N ILE A 594 -12.12 -4.69 -39.79
CA ILE A 594 -12.72 -5.87 -40.43
C ILE A 594 -12.33 -7.12 -39.63
N LEU A 595 -13.33 -7.90 -39.23
CA LEU A 595 -13.18 -9.16 -38.51
C LEU A 595 -13.36 -10.34 -39.48
N GLU A 596 -12.29 -11.10 -39.71
CA GLU A 596 -12.26 -12.18 -40.69
C GLU A 596 -12.71 -13.50 -40.07
N GLY A 597 -13.89 -13.99 -40.50
CA GLY A 597 -14.47 -15.27 -40.07
C GLY A 597 -16.00 -15.19 -39.96
N GLU A 598 -16.66 -16.34 -39.83
CA GLU A 598 -18.13 -16.44 -39.80
C GLU A 598 -18.75 -16.07 -38.44
N HIS A 599 -18.00 -16.28 -37.35
CA HIS A 599 -18.49 -16.05 -35.99
C HIS A 599 -17.51 -15.19 -35.17
N VAL A 600 -18.00 -14.05 -34.69
CA VAL A 600 -17.23 -13.12 -33.85
C VAL A 600 -17.36 -13.53 -32.39
N ILE A 601 -16.35 -14.22 -31.86
CA ILE A 601 -16.34 -14.69 -30.46
C ILE A 601 -16.40 -13.51 -29.47
N SER A 602 -15.84 -12.37 -29.87
CA SER A 602 -15.68 -11.19 -29.03
C SER A 602 -16.84 -10.18 -29.10
N GLN A 603 -17.95 -10.51 -29.77
CA GLN A 603 -19.04 -9.56 -30.04
C GLN A 603 -19.54 -8.80 -28.81
N PRO A 604 -19.82 -9.44 -27.65
CA PRO A 604 -20.30 -8.71 -26.47
C PRO A 604 -19.31 -7.64 -25.98
N TYR A 605 -18.00 -7.89 -26.12
CA TYR A 605 -16.97 -6.94 -25.73
C TYR A 605 -16.77 -5.82 -26.75
N ILE A 606 -17.04 -6.09 -28.04
CA ILE A 606 -17.04 -5.07 -29.09
C ILE A 606 -18.20 -4.11 -28.85
N ASP A 607 -19.40 -4.64 -28.65
CA ASP A 607 -20.61 -3.86 -28.38
C ASP A 607 -20.45 -3.00 -27.11
N MET A 608 -19.90 -3.59 -26.05
CA MET A 608 -19.52 -2.86 -24.84
C MET A 608 -18.57 -1.71 -25.15
N THR A 609 -17.49 -1.97 -25.91
CA THR A 609 -16.48 -0.94 -26.21
C THR A 609 -17.10 0.20 -27.03
N ILE A 610 -17.92 -0.11 -28.04
CA ILE A 610 -18.60 0.88 -28.88
C ILE A 610 -19.59 1.72 -28.07
N ALA A 611 -20.39 1.09 -27.22
CA ALA A 611 -21.34 1.80 -26.35
C ALA A 611 -20.62 2.74 -25.36
N MET A 612 -19.48 2.30 -24.83
CA MET A 612 -18.61 3.14 -24.00
C MET A 612 -18.02 4.30 -24.80
N MET A 613 -17.44 4.05 -25.98
CA MET A 613 -16.93 5.11 -26.87
C MET A 613 -17.99 6.18 -27.16
N LYS A 614 -19.24 5.76 -27.39
CA LYS A 614 -20.38 6.66 -27.57
C LYS A 614 -20.66 7.52 -26.35
N SER A 615 -20.55 6.95 -25.15
CA SER A 615 -20.69 7.68 -23.88
C SER A 615 -19.59 8.73 -23.68
N PHE A 616 -18.45 8.55 -24.35
CA PHE A 616 -17.33 9.49 -24.43
C PHE A 616 -17.33 10.31 -25.74
N GLY A 617 -18.49 10.38 -26.42
CA GLY A 617 -18.71 11.28 -27.56
C GLY A 617 -18.30 10.77 -28.94
N VAL A 618 -17.75 9.55 -29.07
CA VAL A 618 -17.34 8.99 -30.38
C VAL A 618 -18.34 7.94 -30.85
N ASN A 619 -18.92 8.17 -32.04
CA ASN A 619 -19.91 7.26 -32.63
C ASN A 619 -19.26 6.35 -33.67
N VAL A 620 -19.20 5.06 -33.38
CA VAL A 620 -18.77 4.03 -34.34
C VAL A 620 -19.98 3.56 -35.16
N GLU A 621 -19.83 3.52 -36.48
CA GLU A 621 -20.86 3.00 -37.39
C GLU A 621 -20.59 1.51 -37.66
N ARG A 622 -21.61 0.66 -37.47
CA ARG A 622 -21.53 -0.76 -37.85
C ARG A 622 -21.90 -0.89 -39.33
N LEU A 623 -20.95 -1.32 -40.16
CA LEU A 623 -21.13 -1.48 -41.61
C LEU A 623 -21.70 -2.86 -41.98
N SER A 624 -21.30 -3.89 -41.23
CA SER A 624 -21.82 -5.25 -41.35
C SER A 624 -21.68 -6.00 -40.01
N GLU A 625 -22.05 -7.29 -39.98
CA GLU A 625 -21.86 -8.11 -38.78
C GLU A 625 -20.39 -8.16 -38.32
N THR A 626 -19.44 -8.02 -39.25
CA THR A 626 -18.00 -8.16 -39.01
C THR A 626 -17.18 -6.91 -39.33
N SER A 627 -17.80 -5.79 -39.74
CA SER A 627 -17.07 -4.58 -40.10
C SER A 627 -17.62 -3.31 -39.46
N TYR A 628 -16.70 -2.44 -39.02
CA TYR A 628 -16.98 -1.24 -38.24
C TYR A 628 -16.20 -0.05 -38.79
N ARG A 629 -16.86 1.09 -38.96
CA ARG A 629 -16.26 2.37 -39.34
C ARG A 629 -16.08 3.23 -38.10
N ILE A 630 -14.83 3.57 -37.79
CA ILE A 630 -14.46 4.39 -36.64
C ILE A 630 -13.95 5.75 -37.14
N PRO A 631 -14.64 6.86 -36.81
CA PRO A 631 -14.27 8.20 -37.28
C PRO A 631 -12.97 8.68 -36.64
N VAL A 632 -12.27 9.61 -37.30
CA VAL A 632 -11.20 10.39 -36.66
C VAL A 632 -11.85 11.48 -35.81
N GLN A 633 -11.79 11.34 -34.51
CA GLN A 633 -12.46 12.21 -33.55
C GLN A 633 -11.78 12.13 -32.19
N SER A 634 -11.77 13.23 -31.43
CA SER A 634 -11.36 13.20 -30.02
C SER A 634 -12.53 12.80 -29.11
N TYR A 635 -12.26 12.01 -28.07
CA TYR A 635 -13.24 11.76 -27.02
C TYR A 635 -13.54 13.04 -26.23
N THR A 636 -14.79 13.20 -25.83
CA THR A 636 -15.24 14.22 -24.89
C THR A 636 -15.61 13.54 -23.59
N ASN A 637 -14.94 13.89 -22.50
CA ASN A 637 -15.20 13.25 -21.21
C ASN A 637 -16.58 13.66 -20.68
N PRO A 638 -17.45 12.69 -20.30
CA PRO A 638 -18.62 13.01 -19.49
C PRO A 638 -18.16 13.47 -18.11
N SER A 639 -18.95 14.34 -17.46
CA SER A 639 -18.62 14.81 -16.11
C SER A 639 -18.55 13.68 -15.09
N VAL A 640 -19.39 12.66 -15.24
CA VAL A 640 -19.44 11.45 -14.42
C VAL A 640 -19.65 10.24 -15.32
N TYR A 641 -18.89 9.17 -15.07
CA TYR A 641 -19.12 7.86 -15.67
C TYR A 641 -19.27 6.81 -14.56
N GLN A 642 -20.42 6.14 -14.54
CA GLN A 642 -20.72 5.10 -13.55
C GLN A 642 -20.31 3.74 -14.11
N VAL A 643 -19.34 3.09 -13.46
CA VAL A 643 -19.03 1.68 -13.70
C VAL A 643 -20.09 0.84 -13.01
N GLU A 644 -20.73 -0.04 -13.77
CA GLU A 644 -21.67 -1.02 -13.25
C GLU A 644 -20.97 -2.18 -12.53
N GLY A 645 -21.74 -2.88 -11.69
CA GLY A 645 -21.30 -4.09 -11.01
C GLY A 645 -20.88 -5.17 -12.00
N ASP A 646 -19.90 -5.99 -11.61
CA ASP A 646 -19.40 -7.10 -12.41
C ASP A 646 -20.49 -8.17 -12.58
N ALA A 647 -20.95 -8.38 -13.80
CA ALA A 647 -22.08 -9.26 -14.07
C ALA A 647 -21.76 -10.73 -13.77
N SER A 648 -20.51 -11.16 -14.02
CA SER A 648 -20.04 -12.49 -13.66
C SER A 648 -20.06 -12.68 -12.14
N SER A 649 -19.59 -11.71 -11.37
CA SER A 649 -19.62 -11.72 -9.90
C SER A 649 -21.04 -11.64 -9.34
N ALA A 650 -21.97 -10.97 -10.05
CA ALA A 650 -23.39 -10.93 -9.68
C ALA A 650 -24.06 -12.29 -9.80
N THR A 651 -23.54 -13.23 -10.60
CA THR A 651 -24.13 -14.57 -10.71
C THR A 651 -24.13 -15.31 -9.38
N TYR A 652 -23.12 -15.14 -8.51
CA TYR A 652 -23.03 -15.85 -7.24
C TYR A 652 -24.14 -15.49 -6.24
N PRO A 653 -24.36 -14.21 -5.87
CA PRO A 653 -25.48 -13.85 -5.00
C PRO A 653 -26.84 -14.15 -5.64
N LEU A 654 -26.99 -13.99 -6.97
CA LEU A 654 -28.24 -14.32 -7.64
C LEU A 654 -28.53 -15.84 -7.66
N ALA A 655 -27.49 -16.67 -7.86
CA ALA A 655 -27.59 -18.13 -7.76
C ALA A 655 -27.85 -18.58 -6.32
N LEU A 656 -27.32 -17.86 -5.32
CA LEU A 656 -27.65 -18.10 -3.92
C LEU A 656 -29.14 -17.89 -3.67
N ALA A 657 -29.74 -16.82 -4.22
CA ALA A 657 -31.20 -16.64 -4.16
C ALA A 657 -31.95 -17.81 -4.79
N ALA A 658 -31.55 -18.18 -6.01
CA ALA A 658 -32.16 -19.27 -6.76
C ALA A 658 -32.15 -20.61 -6.00
N ILE A 659 -31.00 -21.02 -5.44
CA ILE A 659 -30.85 -22.33 -4.80
C ILE A 659 -31.48 -22.42 -3.40
N THR A 660 -31.58 -21.29 -2.70
CA THR A 660 -32.09 -21.24 -1.32
C THR A 660 -33.56 -20.84 -1.22
N GLY A 661 -34.15 -20.30 -2.30
CA GLY A 661 -35.48 -19.70 -2.25
C GLY A 661 -35.50 -18.33 -1.57
N ARG A 662 -34.35 -17.66 -1.49
CA ARG A 662 -34.25 -16.28 -0.96
C ARG A 662 -34.61 -15.25 -2.03
N GLN A 663 -34.87 -14.04 -1.55
CA GLN A 663 -34.89 -12.84 -2.37
C GLN A 663 -33.53 -12.12 -2.29
N ILE A 664 -32.82 -11.95 -3.40
CA ILE A 664 -31.61 -11.13 -3.45
C ILE A 664 -31.72 -10.09 -4.54
N THR A 665 -31.37 -8.84 -4.21
CA THR A 665 -31.28 -7.73 -5.15
C THR A 665 -29.83 -7.34 -5.33
N VAL A 666 -29.32 -7.40 -6.57
CA VAL A 666 -28.07 -6.74 -6.95
C VAL A 666 -28.38 -5.30 -7.34
N THR A 667 -27.84 -4.35 -6.59
CA THR A 667 -28.26 -2.93 -6.62
C THR A 667 -27.53 -2.07 -7.65
N ASN A 668 -26.49 -2.60 -8.28
CA ASN A 668 -25.66 -1.89 -9.25
C ASN A 668 -25.48 -2.63 -10.58
N LEU A 669 -26.42 -3.49 -10.95
CA LEU A 669 -26.47 -4.20 -12.23
C LEU A 669 -27.94 -4.41 -12.64
N GLY A 670 -28.32 -3.98 -13.85
CA GLY A 670 -29.70 -4.07 -14.35
C GLY A 670 -29.81 -4.42 -15.83
N GLY A 671 -30.98 -4.16 -16.41
CA GLY A 671 -31.33 -4.50 -17.78
C GLY A 671 -30.62 -3.69 -18.86
N GLU A 672 -30.03 -2.54 -18.52
CA GLU A 672 -29.22 -1.72 -19.45
C GLU A 672 -27.74 -2.12 -19.47
N SER A 673 -27.36 -3.20 -18.78
CA SER A 673 -25.97 -3.61 -18.67
C SER A 673 -25.33 -3.94 -20.02
N LEU A 674 -24.09 -3.50 -20.20
CA LEU A 674 -23.28 -3.78 -21.39
C LEU A 674 -22.59 -5.17 -21.33
N GLN A 675 -22.74 -5.89 -20.21
CA GLN A 675 -22.08 -7.17 -19.99
C GLN A 675 -22.97 -8.32 -20.46
N GLY A 676 -22.44 -9.20 -21.32
CA GLY A 676 -23.17 -10.39 -21.78
C GLY A 676 -23.70 -11.26 -20.63
N ASP A 677 -22.89 -11.42 -19.57
CA ASP A 677 -23.23 -12.20 -18.37
C ASP A 677 -24.42 -11.63 -17.57
N ALA A 678 -24.79 -10.36 -17.77
CA ALA A 678 -25.98 -9.79 -17.13
C ALA A 678 -27.27 -10.49 -17.59
N GLY A 679 -27.21 -11.18 -18.74
CA GLY A 679 -28.26 -12.06 -19.22
C GLY A 679 -28.53 -13.27 -18.31
N PHE A 680 -27.66 -13.62 -17.36
CA PHE A 680 -27.80 -14.79 -16.48
C PHE A 680 -29.16 -14.83 -15.75
N ALA A 681 -29.60 -13.69 -15.20
CA ALA A 681 -30.86 -13.65 -14.45
C ALA A 681 -32.08 -13.98 -15.35
N LEU A 682 -32.15 -13.37 -16.54
CA LEU A 682 -33.29 -13.56 -17.45
C LEU A 682 -33.21 -14.84 -18.29
N LYS A 683 -32.01 -15.22 -18.74
CA LYS A 683 -31.79 -16.33 -19.69
C LYS A 683 -31.55 -17.67 -18.99
N VAL A 684 -31.19 -17.67 -17.70
CA VAL A 684 -30.93 -18.89 -16.92
C VAL A 684 -31.87 -18.99 -15.73
N LEU A 685 -31.81 -18.06 -14.77
CA LEU A 685 -32.54 -18.20 -13.50
C LEU A 685 -34.07 -18.16 -13.67
N LYS A 686 -34.57 -17.27 -14.51
CA LYS A 686 -36.01 -17.17 -14.80
C LYS A 686 -36.56 -18.47 -15.44
N PRO A 687 -35.94 -19.03 -16.50
CA PRO A 687 -36.28 -20.36 -17.01
C PRO A 687 -36.20 -21.48 -15.96
N MET A 688 -35.26 -21.42 -15.02
CA MET A 688 -35.17 -22.37 -13.90
C MET A 688 -36.27 -22.22 -12.84
N GLY A 689 -37.21 -21.28 -13.02
CA GLY A 689 -38.36 -21.08 -12.14
C GLY A 689 -38.19 -19.99 -11.08
N CYS A 690 -37.17 -19.15 -11.19
CA CYS A 690 -37.05 -17.96 -10.34
C CYS A 690 -37.95 -16.82 -10.82
N GLU A 691 -38.44 -16.00 -9.90
CA GLU A 691 -39.05 -14.72 -10.24
C GLU A 691 -37.95 -13.66 -10.37
N VAL A 692 -37.86 -13.04 -11.55
CA VAL A 692 -36.80 -12.08 -11.88
C VAL A 692 -37.42 -10.75 -12.28
N THR A 693 -37.04 -9.69 -11.58
CA THR A 693 -37.43 -8.31 -11.86
C THR A 693 -36.18 -7.47 -12.09
N GLN A 694 -36.12 -6.72 -13.19
CA GLN A 694 -35.02 -5.82 -13.50
C GLN A 694 -35.52 -4.39 -13.71
N THR A 695 -34.76 -3.43 -13.19
CA THR A 695 -34.81 -2.03 -13.64
C THR A 695 -33.63 -1.77 -14.58
N ALA A 696 -33.39 -0.51 -14.97
CA ALA A 696 -32.20 -0.14 -15.72
C ALA A 696 -30.89 -0.56 -15.01
N HIS A 697 -30.84 -0.43 -13.68
CA HIS A 697 -29.59 -0.59 -12.90
C HIS A 697 -29.69 -1.58 -11.73
N THR A 698 -30.82 -2.27 -11.55
CA THR A 698 -30.99 -3.27 -10.49
C THR A 698 -31.53 -4.58 -11.02
N THR A 699 -31.12 -5.69 -10.40
CA THR A 699 -31.57 -7.04 -10.73
C THR A 699 -31.99 -7.74 -9.46
N LYS A 700 -33.28 -8.05 -9.34
CA LYS A 700 -33.88 -8.73 -8.21
C LYS A 700 -34.28 -10.15 -8.62
N VAL A 701 -33.86 -11.13 -7.83
CA VAL A 701 -34.19 -12.55 -8.04
C VAL A 701 -34.78 -13.11 -6.76
N GLN A 702 -35.95 -13.74 -6.87
CA GLN A 702 -36.56 -14.57 -5.85
C GLN A 702 -36.50 -16.03 -6.34
N GLY A 703 -35.77 -16.87 -5.61
CA GLY A 703 -35.68 -18.30 -5.92
C GLY A 703 -37.00 -19.03 -5.64
N PRO A 704 -37.27 -20.15 -6.33
CA PRO A 704 -38.38 -21.03 -5.97
C PRO A 704 -38.11 -21.70 -4.60
N PRO A 705 -39.09 -22.39 -4.01
CA PRO A 705 -38.85 -23.19 -2.81
C PRO A 705 -37.67 -24.16 -3.01
N LYS A 706 -36.89 -24.37 -1.94
CA LYS A 706 -35.66 -25.16 -1.98
C LYS A 706 -35.89 -26.53 -2.61
N GLY A 707 -35.06 -26.87 -3.60
CA GLY A 707 -35.16 -28.13 -4.36
C GLY A 707 -36.16 -28.13 -5.52
N GLN A 708 -36.80 -27.00 -5.84
CA GLN A 708 -37.79 -26.89 -6.92
C GLN A 708 -37.27 -26.11 -8.15
N LEU A 709 -35.95 -25.96 -8.29
CA LEU A 709 -35.36 -25.40 -9.51
C LEU A 709 -35.64 -26.35 -10.69
N LYS A 710 -36.16 -25.78 -11.78
CA LYS A 710 -36.44 -26.52 -13.02
C LYS A 710 -35.14 -26.75 -13.79
N TYR A 711 -35.00 -27.95 -14.35
CA TYR A 711 -33.93 -28.28 -15.28
C TYR A 711 -34.14 -27.53 -16.61
N LEU A 712 -33.05 -27.04 -17.20
CA LEU A 712 -33.03 -26.45 -18.55
C LEU A 712 -32.52 -27.52 -19.52
N PRO A 713 -33.33 -27.98 -20.48
CA PRO A 713 -32.83 -28.81 -21.57
C PRO A 713 -31.87 -27.99 -22.45
N ASP A 714 -30.85 -28.66 -22.99
CA ASP A 714 -29.76 -28.09 -23.79
C ASP A 714 -30.23 -27.26 -25.00
#